data_AF-A0A366QW29-F1
#
_entry.id   AF-A0A366QW29-F1
#
_cell.length_a   1.000
_cell.length_b   1.000
_cell.length_c   1.000
_cell.angle_alpha   90.00
_cell.angle_beta   90.00
_cell.angle_gamma   90.00
#
_symmetry.space_group_name_H-M   'P 1'
#
loop_
_entity.id
_entity.type
_entity.pdbx_description
1 polymer ?
#
loop_
_entity_poly.entity_id
_entity_poly.type
_entity_poly.pdbx_seq_one_letter_code
_entity_poly.pdbx_strand_id
1 'polypeptide(L)'
;MRWLLLSDIHFKHHDLDRIRQTAQWIISAAAHHKPARVIVCGDLLTSRTMQPTHVLSACYRFISHLSDIVPRIHIILGNHDLAYKRDYQTTALEALNFKRLAPHVSVHSVIAKHEWDGRRVLLLPFREEQEELTDAVDAIDAQEARETVAFAHLAINKAITQKFVPNGTNSVRYYGLTGPDRFASLARTFTGHFHSPQTIIQDGRQSDDLQGSLTYLGSPCQLNWGDLHDEQRGVVLLDPDTLEHGTLVNPHAVGYIAVDLEKVLTGEIGEETVKDKHVMLLGSPSHLKYVTARDQLLSLGVRSVRNWTHTNFAPNANRRPVESLGASVPASDAAIQPLEEPVESATDKGLVPATDGTAEATLDAPPEVERLDLLAEAREYVDLLELDEYLHPRREELVRVGQRMIQASRNMPDQDSEMEINYEDFLDRSAQALGTSSDSGLAGEFTNIFVAEPRRLTVTNFLGIQDTITIDFQRDVPRGLTLLVGDNGSGKSTLIEAVVWCQFGQCIRNGLAANDVLNDTVGKDCSVKLEFANGYAITRYRKHKVHKNRIVVSLHGEDQPHLEHPTSRTTQAAINELLGTDYDTYVRIVLLSQESAASFLNSTPIQRRELIESSLGLPILDHCGQMSKMLLKDIDTQVSEVEGKLEAVKRTMEYSEERLEELDKTRRRLESQAAKVVASLKAKAEEDQPERHEERTTASEEDEPESHEQETPAATEEAESGVATRDRIATLQKQIRAKKDTLRQLRSELDAMEAAIDAARPVGLRKFLLDIQAAISRFLRNLRSLFGFKDDLEETASQTQDETATIRQNIETSTSHIESLKRKEKAAINHALMMSEQAAQAMKAQKAREKAREDAQRAREEQQQIAQQAREDLRQQVAVKQRDAVIYKNLAETEESSLQSLKSEYKALRKQRHGIISDRELFNFWSSSLTKRTKRATKGKAATTNFREHILHKVISELNSLLAQVLTVLYDDTRHQHIATGMLRSLLEEPDVLDPTLAVSPSLAYGKRSSGERKRVDLALFFALLQLARAKSAHRAHYVLVDEVFDNLDNAGQAAVMRWLGVMSQTVVGWVIVITHSQFLIQREVEEKVVVVRAQMGGEGTELFVGDERMGKE
;
A
#
# COMPACT_ATOMS: atom_id res chain seq x y z
N MET A 1 -1.49 17.91 67.42
CA MET A 1 -1.62 19.20 66.65
C MET A 1 -1.88 18.83 65.18
N ARG A 2 -2.33 19.70 64.26
CA ARG A 2 -2.50 19.28 62.84
C ARG A 2 -1.85 20.23 61.86
N TRP A 3 -1.19 19.66 60.85
CA TRP A 3 -0.63 20.37 59.70
C TRP A 3 -1.43 20.04 58.44
N LEU A 4 -1.66 21.03 57.58
CA LEU A 4 -2.33 20.85 56.29
C LEU A 4 -1.28 20.87 55.17
N LEU A 5 -1.22 19.81 54.37
CA LEU A 5 -0.26 19.65 53.29
C LEU A 5 -0.99 19.72 51.93
N LEU A 6 -0.41 20.43 50.97
CA LEU A 6 -0.87 20.50 49.59
C LEU A 6 0.31 20.67 48.63
N SER A 7 0.09 20.42 47.35
CA SER A 7 1.08 20.61 46.29
C SER A 7 0.40 20.79 44.93
N ASP A 8 1.16 21.16 43.89
CA ASP A 8 0.79 21.04 42.48
C ASP A 8 -0.59 21.67 42.17
N ILE A 9 -0.87 22.85 42.73
CA ILE A 9 -2.16 23.54 42.51
C ILE A 9 -2.20 24.23 41.14
N HIS A 10 -1.04 24.60 40.60
CA HIS A 10 -0.85 25.09 39.24
C HIS A 10 -1.85 26.18 38.82
N PHE A 11 -1.79 27.37 39.42
CA PHE A 11 -2.51 28.53 38.90
C PHE A 11 -2.09 28.78 37.44
N LYS A 12 -3.07 28.80 36.53
CA LYS A 12 -2.94 29.03 35.08
C LYS A 12 -4.14 29.80 34.55
N HIS A 13 -3.98 30.40 33.38
CA HIS A 13 -5.05 31.15 32.71
C HIS A 13 -6.25 30.26 32.32
N HIS A 14 -5.97 29.13 31.68
CA HIS A 14 -6.99 28.15 31.29
C HIS A 14 -7.50 27.40 32.52
N ASP A 15 -8.81 27.32 32.72
CA ASP A 15 -9.47 26.74 33.92
C ASP A 15 -9.17 27.44 35.26
N LEU A 16 -8.78 28.72 35.21
CA LEU A 16 -8.50 29.49 36.42
C LEU A 16 -9.67 29.48 37.41
N ASP A 17 -10.90 29.46 36.92
CA ASP A 17 -12.11 29.43 37.74
C ASP A 17 -12.24 28.13 38.56
N ARG A 18 -11.93 26.96 37.97
CA ARG A 18 -11.87 25.67 38.70
C ARG A 18 -10.77 25.67 39.76
N ILE A 19 -9.61 26.25 39.43
CA ILE A 19 -8.50 26.38 40.38
C ILE A 19 -8.89 27.33 41.51
N ARG A 20 -9.58 28.43 41.22
CA ARG A 20 -10.12 29.36 42.24
C ARG A 20 -11.15 28.69 43.13
N GLN A 21 -12.03 27.86 42.57
CA GLN A 21 -13.00 27.08 43.35
C GLN A 21 -12.31 26.10 44.30
N THR A 22 -11.28 25.41 43.81
CA THR A 22 -10.43 24.52 44.63
C THR A 22 -9.70 25.31 45.72
N ALA A 23 -9.11 26.46 45.39
CA ALA A 23 -8.45 27.34 46.35
C ALA A 23 -9.41 27.84 47.46
N GLN A 24 -10.63 28.22 47.10
CA GLN A 24 -11.67 28.60 48.06
C GLN A 24 -12.06 27.42 48.98
N TRP A 25 -12.21 26.22 48.42
CA TRP A 25 -12.47 25.02 49.20
C TRP A 25 -11.34 24.72 50.19
N ILE A 26 -10.06 24.85 49.79
CA ILE A 26 -8.90 24.67 50.68
C ILE A 26 -8.96 25.68 51.84
N ILE A 27 -9.28 26.94 51.57
CA ILE A 27 -9.46 27.98 52.61
C ILE A 27 -10.56 27.57 53.59
N SER A 28 -11.71 27.09 53.10
CA SER A 28 -12.80 26.60 53.96
C SER A 28 -12.40 25.36 54.77
N ALA A 29 -11.66 24.43 54.18
CA ALA A 29 -11.16 23.24 54.85
C ALA A 29 -10.17 23.61 55.98
N ALA A 30 -9.28 24.58 55.74
CA ALA A 30 -8.38 25.12 56.74
C ALA A 30 -9.13 25.82 57.87
N ALA A 31 -10.16 26.62 57.56
CA ALA A 31 -11.00 27.27 58.57
C ALA A 31 -11.73 26.26 59.48
N HIS A 32 -12.19 25.15 58.91
CA HIS A 32 -12.89 24.10 59.64
C HIS A 32 -11.95 23.31 60.56
N HIS A 33 -10.81 22.86 60.04
CA HIS A 33 -9.88 21.98 60.75
C HIS A 33 -8.85 22.72 61.60
N LYS A 34 -8.73 24.05 61.43
CA LYS A 34 -7.84 24.95 62.16
C LYS A 34 -6.42 24.39 62.30
N PRO A 35 -5.75 24.07 61.16
CA PRO A 35 -4.40 23.54 61.22
C PRO A 35 -3.48 24.61 61.83
N ALA A 36 -2.50 24.17 62.61
CA ALA A 36 -1.51 25.08 63.13
C ALA A 36 -0.60 25.64 62.03
N ARG A 37 -0.50 24.90 60.91
CA ARG A 37 0.42 25.20 59.82
C ARG A 37 -0.10 24.67 58.48
N VAL A 38 0.23 25.38 57.41
CA VAL A 38 0.07 24.91 56.03
C VAL A 38 1.44 24.74 55.40
N ILE A 39 1.67 23.62 54.71
CA ILE A 39 2.88 23.36 53.94
C ILE A 39 2.49 23.11 52.48
N VAL A 40 3.01 23.94 51.58
CA VAL A 40 2.85 23.82 50.13
C VAL A 40 4.13 23.24 49.53
N CYS A 41 4.07 22.01 49.04
CA CYS A 41 5.21 21.30 48.44
C CYS A 41 5.38 21.64 46.95
N GLY A 42 5.50 22.93 46.60
CA GLY A 42 5.80 23.39 45.24
C GLY A 42 4.62 23.48 44.28
N ASP A 43 4.91 24.14 43.16
CA ASP A 43 4.07 24.32 41.97
C ASP A 43 2.76 25.06 42.25
N LEU A 44 2.91 26.27 42.80
CA LEU A 44 1.82 27.23 42.88
C LEU A 44 1.44 27.77 41.49
N LEU A 45 2.43 27.95 40.61
CA LEU A 45 2.23 28.45 39.24
C LEU A 45 2.45 27.34 38.20
N THR A 46 1.90 27.51 37.00
CA THR A 46 2.03 26.49 35.92
C THR A 46 3.23 26.71 35.00
N SER A 47 3.83 27.90 35.00
CA SER A 47 4.87 28.30 34.05
C SER A 47 5.90 29.19 34.71
N ARG A 48 7.16 29.00 34.30
CA ARG A 48 8.38 29.65 34.81
C ARG A 48 8.56 31.10 34.35
N THR A 49 8.10 31.44 33.14
CA THR A 49 8.57 32.65 32.42
C THR A 49 7.49 33.68 32.11
N MET A 50 6.23 33.29 31.94
CA MET A 50 5.13 34.20 31.61
C MET A 50 3.83 33.78 32.32
N GLN A 51 3.34 34.64 33.22
CA GLN A 51 2.05 34.48 33.89
C GLN A 51 1.20 35.73 33.68
N PRO A 52 -0.04 35.61 33.18
CA PRO A 52 -0.95 36.73 33.12
C PRO A 52 -1.19 37.32 34.51
N THR A 53 -1.28 38.64 34.60
CA THR A 53 -1.44 39.37 35.87
C THR A 53 -2.65 38.92 36.70
N HIS A 54 -3.75 38.53 36.06
CA HIS A 54 -4.94 38.03 36.75
C HIS A 54 -4.73 36.64 37.39
N VAL A 55 -3.83 35.80 36.84
CA VAL A 55 -3.41 34.52 37.44
C VAL A 55 -2.56 34.76 38.68
N LEU A 56 -1.58 35.67 38.57
CA LEU A 56 -0.75 36.12 39.70
C LEU A 56 -1.62 36.70 40.83
N SER A 57 -2.60 37.54 40.49
CA SER A 57 -3.55 38.11 41.44
C SER A 57 -4.39 37.05 42.15
N ALA A 58 -4.85 36.02 41.43
CA ALA A 58 -5.60 34.92 42.01
C ALA A 58 -4.76 34.10 42.99
N CYS A 59 -3.52 33.79 42.61
CA CYS A 59 -2.56 33.10 43.48
C CYS A 59 -2.25 33.90 44.74
N TYR A 60 -1.96 35.20 44.61
CA TYR A 60 -1.72 36.09 45.75
C TYR A 60 -2.92 36.14 46.71
N ARG A 61 -4.13 36.32 46.18
CA ARG A 61 -5.36 36.34 47.00
C ARG A 61 -5.59 35.03 47.73
N PHE A 62 -5.32 33.89 47.11
CA PHE A 62 -5.42 32.59 47.76
C PHE A 62 -4.50 32.51 48.98
N ILE A 63 -3.20 32.82 48.82
CA ILE A 63 -2.24 32.78 49.92
C ILE A 63 -2.55 33.84 50.98
N SER A 64 -2.94 35.04 50.58
CA SER A 64 -3.33 36.12 51.49
C SER A 64 -4.52 35.72 52.36
N HIS A 65 -5.62 35.25 51.78
CA HIS A 65 -6.79 34.81 52.55
C HIS A 65 -6.50 33.58 53.41
N LEU A 66 -5.63 32.67 52.95
CA LEU A 66 -5.22 31.54 53.76
C LEU A 66 -4.40 32.00 54.99
N SER A 67 -3.58 33.05 54.83
CA SER A 67 -2.77 33.62 55.93
C SER A 67 -3.61 34.34 56.99
N ASP A 68 -4.82 34.79 56.65
CA ASP A 68 -5.77 35.35 57.61
C ASP A 68 -6.35 34.28 58.56
N ILE A 69 -6.29 33.00 58.16
CA ILE A 69 -6.92 31.87 58.86
C ILE A 69 -5.88 30.99 59.56
N VAL A 70 -4.73 30.78 58.92
CA VAL A 70 -3.69 29.87 59.40
C VAL A 70 -2.48 30.66 59.91
N PRO A 71 -1.98 30.38 61.13
CA PRO A 71 -0.89 31.15 61.74
C PRO A 71 0.43 31.15 60.95
N ARG A 72 0.73 30.06 60.23
CA ARG A 72 2.01 29.84 59.55
C ARG A 72 1.81 29.07 58.25
N ILE A 73 2.29 29.64 57.14
CA ILE A 73 2.28 29.04 55.81
C ILE A 73 3.72 28.92 55.31
N HIS A 74 4.12 27.71 54.92
CA HIS A 74 5.42 27.43 54.33
C HIS A 74 5.25 26.99 52.88
N ILE A 75 5.91 27.68 51.96
CA ILE A 75 5.88 27.39 50.54
C ILE A 75 7.27 26.93 50.14
N ILE A 76 7.38 25.68 49.70
CA ILE A 76 8.61 25.10 49.16
C ILE A 76 8.57 25.31 47.66
N LEU A 77 9.67 25.75 47.04
CA LEU A 77 9.67 26.01 45.59
C LEU A 77 9.61 24.70 44.80
N GLY A 78 8.62 24.61 43.89
CA GLY A 78 8.54 23.56 42.89
C GLY A 78 9.27 23.91 41.60
N ASN A 79 9.29 22.98 40.65
CA ASN A 79 10.00 23.21 39.39
C ASN A 79 9.33 24.27 38.52
N HIS A 80 8.02 24.51 38.62
CA HIS A 80 7.32 25.55 37.86
C HIS A 80 7.36 26.93 38.54
N ASP A 81 7.72 27.00 39.82
CA ASP A 81 7.86 28.26 40.55
C ASP A 81 9.22 28.97 40.31
N LEU A 82 10.21 28.25 39.78
CA LEU A 82 11.53 28.80 39.45
C LEU A 82 11.49 29.60 38.15
N ALA A 83 12.15 30.75 38.11
CA ALA A 83 12.22 31.56 36.89
C ALA A 83 13.19 30.96 35.84
N TYR A 84 14.28 30.34 36.29
CA TYR A 84 15.32 29.77 35.42
C TYR A 84 15.77 28.38 35.90
N LYS A 85 16.29 27.55 34.99
CA LYS A 85 16.90 26.25 35.33
C LYS A 85 18.19 26.46 36.13
N ARG A 86 18.40 25.66 37.18
CA ARG A 86 19.60 25.71 38.06
C ARG A 86 19.86 27.07 38.73
N ASP A 87 18.90 27.99 38.68
CA ASP A 87 18.86 29.19 39.50
C ASP A 87 17.73 29.02 40.51
N TYR A 88 18.13 28.69 41.73
CA TYR A 88 17.20 28.44 42.83
C TYR A 88 16.90 29.71 43.65
N GLN A 89 17.50 30.84 43.31
CA GLN A 89 17.27 32.11 44.00
C GLN A 89 16.18 32.95 43.32
N THR A 90 16.12 32.90 41.98
CA THR A 90 15.11 33.66 41.22
C THR A 90 13.83 32.84 41.04
N THR A 91 12.74 33.26 41.69
CA THR A 91 11.42 32.60 41.61
C THR A 91 10.34 33.54 41.08
N ALA A 92 9.43 33.01 40.26
CA ALA A 92 8.24 33.72 39.80
C ALA A 92 7.34 34.18 40.97
N LEU A 93 7.43 33.54 42.14
CA LEU A 93 6.70 33.94 43.34
C LEU A 93 7.22 35.23 43.98
N GLU A 94 8.46 35.67 43.67
CA GLU A 94 8.96 36.97 44.16
C GLU A 94 8.11 38.15 43.65
N ALA A 95 7.55 38.04 42.45
CA ALA A 95 6.64 39.04 41.88
C ALA A 95 5.38 39.25 42.73
N LEU A 96 4.98 38.26 43.53
CA LEU A 96 3.83 38.34 44.44
C LEU A 96 4.16 39.06 45.75
N ASN A 97 5.45 39.36 45.99
CA ASN A 97 5.95 40.05 47.17
C ASN A 97 5.42 39.48 48.50
N PHE A 98 5.43 38.15 48.65
CA PHE A 98 4.99 37.48 49.89
C PHE A 98 5.80 37.89 51.12
N LYS A 99 6.96 38.56 50.95
CA LYS A 99 7.70 39.22 52.04
C LYS A 99 6.82 40.18 52.85
N ARG A 100 5.80 40.80 52.24
CA ARG A 100 4.83 41.66 52.94
C ARG A 100 3.87 40.90 53.86
N LEU A 101 3.70 39.60 53.64
CA LEU A 101 2.90 38.71 54.49
C LEU A 101 3.76 38.01 55.57
N ALA A 102 5.03 38.40 55.72
CA ALA A 102 5.87 37.96 56.82
C ALA A 102 5.37 38.57 58.15
N PRO A 103 5.47 37.84 59.28
CA PRO A 103 6.10 36.52 59.45
C PRO A 103 5.15 35.32 59.19
N HIS A 104 3.95 35.55 58.65
CA HIS A 104 2.89 34.54 58.58
C HIS A 104 3.09 33.59 57.39
N VAL A 105 3.68 34.10 56.29
CA VAL A 105 4.06 33.32 55.11
C VAL A 105 5.58 33.28 54.95
N SER A 106 6.14 32.11 54.63
CA SER A 106 7.57 31.93 54.35
C SER A 106 7.77 31.10 53.08
N VAL A 107 8.61 31.59 52.17
CA VAL A 107 8.98 30.90 50.93
C VAL A 107 10.39 30.33 51.10
N HIS A 108 10.56 29.04 50.82
CA HIS A 108 11.78 28.28 51.06
C HIS A 108 12.39 27.82 49.73
N SER A 109 13.53 28.42 49.39
CA SER A 109 14.26 28.17 48.13
C SER A 109 15.56 27.39 48.31
N VAL A 110 16.04 27.27 49.56
CA VAL A 110 17.29 26.60 49.94
C VAL A 110 16.97 25.36 50.77
N ILE A 111 17.83 24.33 50.66
CA ILE A 111 17.77 23.16 51.52
C ILE A 111 18.04 23.59 52.97
N ALA A 112 17.10 23.32 53.87
CA ALA A 112 17.17 23.82 55.23
C ALA A 112 16.63 22.82 56.26
N LYS A 113 17.27 22.78 57.42
CA LYS A 113 16.81 22.05 58.60
C LYS A 113 16.08 23.00 59.54
N HIS A 114 14.92 22.59 60.03
CA HIS A 114 14.10 23.36 60.96
C HIS A 114 13.58 22.48 62.09
N GLU A 115 13.15 23.13 63.17
CA GLU A 115 12.39 22.50 64.24
C GLU A 115 11.03 23.20 64.35
N TRP A 116 9.96 22.46 64.09
CA TRP A 116 8.60 22.94 63.95
C TRP A 116 7.71 22.19 64.91
N ASP A 117 7.14 22.88 65.90
CA ASP A 117 6.26 22.28 66.92
C ASP A 117 6.90 21.09 67.65
N GLY A 118 8.21 21.15 67.91
CA GLY A 118 8.97 20.06 68.53
C GLY A 118 9.36 18.91 67.58
N ARG A 119 9.04 19.04 66.28
CA ARG A 119 9.41 18.07 65.23
C ARG A 119 10.58 18.57 64.39
N ARG A 120 11.57 17.71 64.15
CA ARG A 120 12.64 17.97 63.18
C ARG A 120 12.10 17.89 61.76
N VAL A 121 12.38 18.92 60.97
CA VAL A 121 11.90 19.06 59.60
C VAL A 121 13.05 19.35 58.66
N LEU A 122 13.07 18.66 57.53
CA LEU A 122 13.97 18.90 56.42
C LEU A 122 13.19 19.45 55.22
N LEU A 123 13.60 20.60 54.70
CA LEU A 123 13.01 21.19 53.50
C LEU A 123 13.91 20.95 52.30
N LEU A 124 13.33 20.34 51.27
CA LEU A 124 14.00 19.93 50.04
C LEU A 124 13.30 20.57 48.84
N PRO A 125 13.51 21.88 48.57
CA PRO A 125 12.97 22.53 47.38
C PRO A 125 13.51 21.88 46.11
N PHE A 126 12.77 22.01 45.01
CA PHE A 126 13.14 21.34 43.75
C PHE A 126 14.58 21.69 43.32
N ARG A 127 15.30 20.66 42.89
CA ARG A 127 16.62 20.75 42.27
C ARG A 127 16.58 20.00 40.94
N GLU A 128 17.20 20.58 39.92
CA GLU A 128 17.34 19.89 38.63
C GLU A 128 18.26 18.67 38.80
N GLU A 129 19.28 18.77 39.67
CA GLU A 129 20.14 17.66 40.08
C GLU A 129 19.64 17.09 41.42
N GLN A 130 18.87 16.00 41.36
CA GLN A 130 18.26 15.37 42.54
C GLN A 130 19.30 14.79 43.51
N GLU A 131 20.54 14.56 43.07
CA GLU A 131 21.66 14.12 43.92
C GLU A 131 21.92 15.10 45.07
N GLU A 132 21.83 16.42 44.83
CA GLU A 132 21.95 17.45 45.88
C GLU A 132 20.97 17.22 47.05
N LEU A 133 19.77 16.73 46.73
CA LEU A 133 18.73 16.45 47.72
C LEU A 133 19.02 15.15 48.47
N THR A 134 19.53 14.13 47.79
CA THR A 134 19.90 12.87 48.45
C THR A 134 21.13 13.05 49.33
N ASP A 135 22.11 13.86 48.92
CA ASP A 135 23.30 14.15 49.70
C ASP A 135 22.94 14.91 50.99
N ALA A 136 21.96 15.80 50.93
CA ALA A 136 21.44 16.49 52.11
C ALA A 136 20.75 15.56 53.11
N VAL A 137 20.15 14.46 52.64
CA VAL A 137 19.57 13.40 53.47
C VAL A 137 20.66 12.50 54.04
N ASP A 138 21.63 12.10 53.21
CA ASP A 138 22.77 11.26 53.62
C ASP A 138 23.67 11.96 54.65
N ALA A 139 23.72 13.30 54.64
CA ALA A 139 24.46 14.11 55.61
C ALA A 139 23.80 14.17 57.01
N ILE A 140 22.63 13.57 57.21
CA ILE A 140 21.94 13.52 58.51
C ILE A 140 22.34 12.24 59.23
N ASP A 141 22.65 12.34 60.53
CA ASP A 141 22.93 11.16 61.35
C ASP A 141 21.74 10.19 61.34
N ALA A 142 22.01 8.88 61.33
CA ALA A 142 20.98 7.85 61.17
C ALA A 142 19.91 7.86 62.27
N GLN A 143 20.25 8.27 63.50
CA GLN A 143 19.26 8.38 64.59
C GLN A 143 18.43 9.65 64.43
N GLU A 144 19.05 10.76 64.03
CA GLU A 144 18.36 12.02 63.73
C GLU A 144 17.44 11.92 62.51
N ALA A 145 17.88 11.23 61.45
CA ALA A 145 17.10 11.05 60.23
C ALA A 145 15.76 10.35 60.53
N ARG A 146 15.78 9.31 61.37
CA ARG A 146 14.57 8.55 61.77
C ARG A 146 13.52 9.38 62.49
N GLU A 147 13.88 10.51 63.08
CA GLU A 147 12.98 11.44 63.74
C GLU A 147 12.57 12.61 62.83
N THR A 148 13.26 12.80 61.71
CA THR A 148 13.10 13.95 60.80
C THR A 148 12.05 13.69 59.72
N VAL A 149 11.10 14.61 59.57
CA VAL A 149 10.12 14.61 58.48
C VAL A 149 10.62 15.51 57.35
N ALA A 150 10.61 15.02 56.11
CA ALA A 150 10.97 15.84 54.96
C ALA A 150 9.74 16.33 54.20
N PHE A 151 9.78 17.60 53.78
CA PHE A 151 8.87 18.17 52.80
C PHE A 151 9.66 18.58 51.57
N ALA A 152 9.22 18.10 50.40
CA ALA A 152 10.06 18.14 49.22
C ALA A 152 9.27 18.35 47.93
N HIS A 153 9.97 18.59 46.83
CA HIS A 153 9.39 18.52 45.48
C HIS A 153 10.32 17.67 44.59
N LEU A 154 10.00 16.37 44.46
CA LEU A 154 10.93 15.32 44.02
C LEU A 154 10.45 14.58 42.77
N ALA A 155 11.39 14.19 41.93
CA ALA A 155 11.17 13.29 40.79
C ALA A 155 11.71 11.89 41.10
N ILE A 156 10.87 11.02 41.69
CA ILE A 156 11.28 9.70 42.19
C ILE A 156 10.98 8.58 41.19
N ASN A 157 11.97 7.74 40.93
CA ASN A 157 11.86 6.58 40.06
C ASN A 157 10.69 5.67 40.46
N LYS A 158 9.95 5.19 39.46
CA LYS A 158 8.74 4.37 39.54
C LYS A 158 7.50 5.04 40.13
N ALA A 159 7.53 6.35 40.44
CA ALA A 159 6.34 7.07 40.85
C ALA A 159 5.27 7.09 39.74
N ILE A 160 4.01 6.96 40.10
CA ILE A 160 2.86 6.98 39.19
C ILE A 160 2.64 8.41 38.67
N THR A 161 2.72 8.59 37.36
CA THR A 161 2.40 9.86 36.70
C THR A 161 0.93 9.91 36.28
N GLN A 162 0.42 8.77 35.80
CA GLN A 162 -0.98 8.58 35.42
C GLN A 162 -1.50 7.29 36.04
N LYS A 163 -2.47 7.42 36.94
CA LYS A 163 -3.02 6.31 37.70
C LYS A 163 -3.93 5.40 36.85
N PHE A 164 -4.67 5.98 35.92
CA PHE A 164 -5.62 5.27 35.07
C PHE A 164 -5.35 5.54 33.60
N VAL A 165 -5.20 4.47 32.81
CA VAL A 165 -5.02 4.54 31.37
C VAL A 165 -6.29 4.02 30.69
N PRO A 166 -7.01 4.85 29.93
CA PRO A 166 -8.13 4.42 29.10
C PRO A 166 -7.73 3.24 28.21
N ASN A 167 -8.50 2.15 28.31
CA ASN A 167 -8.29 0.88 27.60
C ASN A 167 -7.07 0.05 28.04
N GLY A 168 -6.45 0.33 29.20
CA GLY A 168 -5.35 -0.44 29.77
C GLY A 168 -5.55 -0.78 31.24
N THR A 169 -4.81 -1.78 31.75
CA THR A 169 -4.88 -2.23 33.16
C THR A 169 -3.75 -1.70 34.04
N ASN A 170 -2.76 -1.00 33.47
CA ASN A 170 -1.54 -0.60 34.19
C ASN A 170 -1.45 0.93 34.31
N SER A 171 -1.01 1.42 35.47
CA SER A 171 -0.64 2.81 35.69
C SER A 171 0.66 3.16 34.95
N VAL A 172 0.77 4.40 34.48
CA VAL A 172 2.01 4.94 33.89
C VAL A 172 2.92 5.38 35.03
N ARG A 173 4.18 4.96 34.97
CA ARG A 173 5.19 5.29 35.97
C ARG A 173 6.33 6.09 35.34
N TYR A 174 6.87 7.01 36.12
CA TYR A 174 8.07 7.76 35.82
C TYR A 174 9.30 6.88 36.00
N TYR A 175 10.28 6.99 35.09
CA TYR A 175 11.55 6.27 35.16
C TYR A 175 12.69 7.28 35.26
N GLY A 176 13.22 7.46 36.45
CA GLY A 176 14.32 8.40 36.75
C GLY A 176 15.46 7.71 37.50
N LEU A 177 16.57 8.43 37.72
CA LEU A 177 17.76 7.87 38.38
C LEU A 177 17.61 7.76 39.90
N THR A 178 16.83 8.66 40.51
CA THR A 178 16.71 8.73 41.97
C THR A 178 15.68 7.74 42.49
N GLY A 179 16.14 6.70 43.18
CA GLY A 179 15.29 5.70 43.82
C GLY A 179 14.67 6.19 45.14
N PRO A 180 13.49 5.67 45.54
CA PRO A 180 12.84 6.00 46.82
C PRO A 180 13.67 5.59 48.03
N ASP A 181 14.55 4.60 47.90
CA ASP A 181 15.40 4.08 48.98
C ASP A 181 16.38 5.12 49.54
N ARG A 182 16.73 6.13 48.73
CA ARG A 182 17.62 7.23 49.16
C ARG A 182 16.98 8.13 50.24
N PHE A 183 15.66 8.03 50.43
CA PHE A 183 14.91 8.77 51.45
C PHE A 183 14.44 7.87 52.61
N ALA A 184 14.85 6.59 52.62
CA ALA A 184 14.41 5.57 53.57
C ALA A 184 14.83 5.79 55.02
N SER A 185 15.92 6.55 55.22
CA SER A 185 16.48 6.86 56.53
C SER A 185 15.60 7.84 57.32
N LEU A 186 14.76 8.61 56.63
CA LEU A 186 13.90 9.64 57.21
C LEU A 186 12.70 9.04 57.93
N ALA A 187 12.05 9.83 58.81
CA ALA A 187 10.82 9.41 59.47
C ALA A 187 9.70 9.20 58.44
N ARG A 188 9.41 10.22 57.62
CA ARG A 188 8.52 10.22 56.46
C ARG A 188 8.90 11.37 55.52
N THR A 189 8.64 11.19 54.23
CA THR A 189 8.82 12.24 53.21
C THR A 189 7.48 12.54 52.55
N PHE A 190 7.07 13.81 52.52
CA PHE A 190 5.89 14.29 51.79
C PHE A 190 6.32 15.19 50.64
N THR A 191 5.85 14.92 49.43
CA THR A 191 6.35 15.61 48.25
C THR A 191 5.30 15.97 47.21
N GLY A 192 5.60 17.01 46.43
CA GLY A 192 4.91 17.38 45.19
C GLY A 192 5.56 16.82 43.94
N HIS A 193 5.19 17.35 42.76
CA HIS A 193 5.73 17.11 41.41
C HIS A 193 4.86 16.21 40.53
N PHE A 194 4.36 15.10 41.08
CA PHE A 194 3.43 14.22 40.36
C PHE A 194 2.01 14.37 40.92
N HIS A 195 1.05 14.55 40.02
CA HIS A 195 -0.29 14.99 40.39
C HIS A 195 -1.17 13.89 41.01
N SER A 196 -0.83 12.61 40.83
CA SER A 196 -1.59 11.48 41.39
C SER A 196 -1.14 11.20 42.83
N PRO A 197 -2.04 11.26 43.84
CA PRO A 197 -1.68 10.90 45.21
C PRO A 197 -1.27 9.43 45.33
N GLN A 198 -0.14 9.19 45.98
CA GLN A 198 0.46 7.85 46.11
C GLN A 198 1.47 7.79 47.25
N THR A 199 1.63 6.61 47.84
CA THR A 199 2.65 6.33 48.86
C THR A 199 3.57 5.22 48.35
N ILE A 200 4.86 5.50 48.34
CA ILE A 200 5.92 4.55 47.98
C ILE A 200 6.57 4.06 49.29
N ILE A 201 6.58 2.73 49.45
CA ILE A 201 7.18 2.02 50.59
C ILE A 201 8.33 1.17 50.02
N GLN A 202 9.47 1.08 50.72
CA GLN A 202 10.60 0.25 50.27
C GLN A 202 10.25 -1.24 50.21
N ASP A 203 10.89 -1.95 49.28
CA ASP A 203 10.71 -3.39 49.10
C ASP A 203 11.08 -4.16 50.39
N GLY A 204 10.13 -4.93 50.93
CA GLY A 204 10.32 -5.80 52.10
C GLY A 204 9.70 -5.31 53.43
N ARG A 205 9.05 -4.13 53.47
CA ARG A 205 8.28 -3.66 54.64
C ARG A 205 6.77 -3.91 54.48
N GLN A 206 6.07 -4.15 55.59
CA GLN A 206 4.61 -4.32 55.59
C GLN A 206 3.91 -2.98 55.32
N SER A 207 2.75 -3.02 54.63
CA SER A 207 1.97 -1.83 54.24
C SER A 207 1.57 -0.91 55.40
N ASP A 208 1.55 -1.43 56.63
CA ASP A 208 1.10 -0.69 57.82
C ASP A 208 2.23 0.12 58.47
N ASP A 209 3.50 -0.15 58.14
CA ASP A 209 4.64 0.62 58.63
C ASP A 209 5.02 1.73 57.63
N LEU A 210 4.61 2.96 57.95
CA LEU A 210 4.88 4.15 57.15
C LEU A 210 6.25 4.77 57.43
N GLN A 211 7.09 4.19 58.29
CA GLN A 211 8.43 4.72 58.54
C GLN A 211 9.29 4.66 57.26
N GLY A 212 9.94 5.77 56.91
CA GLY A 212 10.73 5.92 55.70
C GLY A 212 9.90 5.96 54.41
N SER A 213 8.56 6.05 54.51
CA SER A 213 7.69 6.17 53.33
C SER A 213 7.84 7.52 52.63
N LEU A 214 7.64 7.51 51.32
CA LEU A 214 7.59 8.71 50.48
C LEU A 214 6.18 8.86 49.91
N THR A 215 5.52 9.95 50.26
CA THR A 215 4.11 10.20 49.91
C THR A 215 4.01 11.41 48.99
N TYR A 216 3.56 11.19 47.75
CA TYR A 216 3.16 12.27 46.86
C TYR A 216 1.77 12.77 47.28
N LEU A 217 1.69 14.07 47.54
CA LEU A 217 0.44 14.73 47.93
C LEU A 217 -0.55 14.78 46.76
N GLY A 218 -0.03 14.95 45.55
CA GLY A 218 -0.81 15.13 44.34
C GLY A 218 -1.49 16.49 44.25
N SER A 219 -2.09 16.76 43.08
CA SER A 219 -2.82 18.00 42.85
C SER A 219 -4.21 17.93 43.51
N PRO A 220 -4.71 19.00 44.16
CA PRO A 220 -6.03 19.01 44.80
C PRO A 220 -7.23 18.91 43.84
N CYS A 221 -7.01 19.00 42.52
CA CYS A 221 -8.02 18.80 41.48
C CYS A 221 -7.37 18.25 40.20
N GLN A 222 -8.16 17.69 39.29
CA GLN A 222 -7.65 17.21 38.00
C GLN A 222 -7.24 18.39 37.10
N LEU A 223 -6.03 18.34 36.56
CA LEU A 223 -5.40 19.43 35.81
C LEU A 223 -5.25 19.14 34.32
N ASN A 224 -5.23 17.87 33.92
CA ASN A 224 -5.09 17.44 32.53
C ASN A 224 -5.75 16.06 32.27
N TRP A 225 -5.68 15.57 31.01
CA TRP A 225 -6.26 14.29 30.61
C TRP A 225 -5.58 13.04 31.21
N GLY A 226 -4.34 13.16 31.70
CA GLY A 226 -3.66 12.09 32.43
C GLY A 226 -4.22 11.85 33.83
N ASP A 227 -5.00 12.80 34.36
CA ASP A 227 -5.68 12.71 35.65
C ASP A 227 -7.07 12.06 35.57
N LEU A 228 -7.49 11.63 34.37
CA LEU A 228 -8.80 11.03 34.12
C LEU A 228 -9.05 9.83 35.05
N HIS A 229 -10.26 9.73 35.61
CA HIS A 229 -10.67 8.72 36.60
C HIS A 229 -9.98 8.77 37.97
N ASP A 230 -9.02 9.68 38.18
CA ASP A 230 -8.43 9.90 39.50
C ASP A 230 -9.23 10.94 40.29
N GLU A 231 -10.29 10.47 40.93
CA GLU A 231 -11.30 11.29 41.62
C GLU A 231 -10.91 11.61 43.08
N GLN A 232 -9.99 10.86 43.67
CA GLN A 232 -9.59 10.97 45.08
C GLN A 232 -8.51 12.04 45.30
N ARG A 233 -8.75 13.25 44.82
CA ARG A 233 -7.81 14.38 44.89
C ARG A 233 -8.20 15.38 45.97
N GLY A 234 -7.21 16.02 46.59
CA GLY A 234 -7.47 17.00 47.64
C GLY A 234 -6.23 17.40 48.43
N VAL A 235 -6.37 17.57 49.73
CA VAL A 235 -5.28 18.00 50.64
C VAL A 235 -5.12 17.05 51.80
N VAL A 236 -3.94 17.01 52.41
CA VAL A 236 -3.62 16.03 53.47
C VAL A 236 -3.60 16.72 54.82
N LEU A 237 -4.24 16.13 55.82
CA LEU A 237 -4.07 16.46 57.23
C LEU A 237 -3.07 15.51 57.86
N LEU A 238 -1.97 16.05 58.36
CA LEU A 238 -0.90 15.32 59.07
C LEU A 238 -0.94 15.65 60.56
N ASP A 239 -0.86 14.64 61.40
CA ASP A 239 -0.52 14.79 62.81
C ASP A 239 1.02 14.72 62.96
N PRO A 240 1.72 15.79 63.37
CA PRO A 240 3.18 15.80 63.46
C PRO A 240 3.73 14.93 64.60
N ASP A 241 2.90 14.58 65.59
CA ASP A 241 3.30 13.78 66.73
C ASP A 241 3.32 12.29 66.36
N THR A 242 2.24 11.81 65.72
CA THR A 242 2.09 10.39 65.32
C THR A 242 2.55 10.10 63.90
N LEU A 243 2.71 11.12 63.06
CA LEU A 243 2.92 11.03 61.61
C LEU A 243 1.78 10.36 60.84
N GLU A 244 0.63 10.12 61.45
CA GLU A 244 -0.55 9.65 60.74
C GLU A 244 -1.11 10.77 59.87
N HIS A 245 -1.60 10.40 58.69
CA HIS A 245 -2.15 11.37 57.74
C HIS A 245 -3.45 10.88 57.12
N GLY A 246 -4.39 11.80 56.90
CA GLY A 246 -5.65 11.55 56.21
C GLY A 246 -5.86 12.52 55.06
N THR A 247 -6.46 12.05 53.97
CA THR A 247 -6.76 12.90 52.80
C THR A 247 -8.16 13.47 52.91
N LEU A 248 -8.27 14.79 52.83
CA LEU A 248 -9.53 15.50 52.62
C LEU A 248 -9.77 15.59 51.11
N VAL A 249 -10.81 14.91 50.61
CA VAL A 249 -11.13 14.90 49.18
C VAL A 249 -11.85 16.20 48.81
N ASN A 250 -11.41 16.82 47.71
CA ASN A 250 -12.02 18.00 47.14
C ASN A 250 -13.32 17.60 46.41
N PRO A 251 -14.50 18.11 46.81
CA PRO A 251 -15.76 17.81 46.13
C PRO A 251 -15.80 18.34 44.68
N HIS A 252 -14.90 19.27 44.33
CA HIS A 252 -14.75 19.84 42.99
C HIS A 252 -13.53 19.29 42.24
N ALA A 253 -12.97 18.15 42.69
CA ALA A 253 -11.77 17.55 42.10
C ALA A 253 -11.95 17.18 40.62
N VAL A 254 -13.12 16.66 40.26
CA VAL A 254 -13.39 16.08 38.94
C VAL A 254 -13.70 17.18 37.92
N GLY A 255 -12.85 17.30 36.90
CA GLY A 255 -13.07 18.19 35.77
C GLY A 255 -12.84 17.56 34.41
N TYR A 256 -12.31 16.34 34.35
CA TYR A 256 -12.11 15.57 33.13
C TYR A 256 -12.89 14.27 33.24
N ILE A 257 -13.72 13.98 32.23
CA ILE A 257 -14.53 12.77 32.17
C ILE A 257 -14.45 12.13 30.79
N ALA A 258 -14.75 10.83 30.75
CA ALA A 258 -14.90 10.08 29.52
C ALA A 258 -16.36 9.68 29.36
N VAL A 259 -16.88 9.83 28.15
CA VAL A 259 -18.28 9.55 27.81
C VAL A 259 -18.32 8.71 26.55
N ASP A 260 -19.19 7.70 26.53
CA ASP A 260 -19.42 6.88 25.35
C ASP A 260 -20.11 7.69 24.23
N LEU A 261 -19.55 7.63 23.02
CA LEU A 261 -20.06 8.36 21.86
C LEU A 261 -21.53 8.04 21.56
N GLU A 262 -21.93 6.77 21.63
CA GLU A 262 -23.29 6.36 21.27
C GLU A 262 -24.30 6.91 22.29
N LYS A 263 -23.94 6.96 23.58
CA LYS A 263 -24.79 7.57 24.63
C LYS A 263 -25.01 9.07 24.44
N VAL A 264 -24.03 9.78 23.90
CA VAL A 264 -24.17 11.21 23.57
C VAL A 264 -25.16 11.35 22.41
N LEU A 265 -24.95 10.58 21.35
CA LEU A 265 -25.78 10.63 20.14
C LEU A 265 -27.24 10.21 20.39
N THR A 266 -27.49 9.28 21.31
CA THR A 266 -28.85 8.86 21.72
C THR A 266 -29.50 9.81 22.73
N GLY A 267 -28.80 10.83 23.21
CA GLY A 267 -29.31 11.79 24.20
C GLY A 267 -29.46 11.21 25.61
N GLU A 268 -28.77 10.12 25.92
CA GLU A 268 -28.80 9.46 27.24
C GLU A 268 -27.97 10.18 28.31
N ILE A 269 -27.21 11.21 27.90
CA ILE A 269 -26.33 11.99 28.78
C ILE A 269 -27.07 13.23 29.30
N GLY A 270 -27.31 13.29 30.61
CA GLY A 270 -27.92 14.45 31.27
C GLY A 270 -26.96 15.62 31.44
N GLU A 271 -27.48 16.85 31.38
CA GLU A 271 -26.72 18.11 31.53
C GLU A 271 -25.83 18.12 32.79
N GLU A 272 -26.38 17.74 33.95
CA GLU A 272 -25.66 17.73 35.24
C GLU A 272 -24.41 16.84 35.24
N THR A 273 -24.35 15.82 34.36
CA THR A 273 -23.21 14.90 34.31
C THR A 273 -22.00 15.53 33.63
N VAL A 274 -22.21 16.40 32.64
CA VAL A 274 -21.18 16.88 31.71
C VAL A 274 -20.91 18.37 31.76
N LYS A 275 -21.84 19.14 32.33
CA LYS A 275 -21.72 20.60 32.50
C LYS A 275 -20.42 20.99 33.21
N ASP A 276 -19.77 22.03 32.70
CA ASP A 276 -18.51 22.61 33.19
C ASP A 276 -17.29 21.66 33.21
N LYS A 277 -17.40 20.47 32.59
CA LYS A 277 -16.32 19.47 32.51
C LYS A 277 -15.70 19.42 31.11
N HIS A 278 -14.49 18.88 31.03
CA HIS A 278 -13.83 18.46 29.81
C HIS A 278 -14.21 17.02 29.47
N VAL A 279 -14.72 16.78 28.27
CA VAL A 279 -15.24 15.47 27.84
C VAL A 279 -14.34 14.82 26.80
N MET A 280 -13.93 13.58 27.06
CA MET A 280 -13.34 12.69 26.08
C MET A 280 -14.41 11.74 25.56
N LEU A 281 -14.59 11.69 24.23
CA LEU A 281 -15.49 10.73 23.60
C LEU A 281 -14.78 9.38 23.43
N LEU A 282 -15.40 8.31 23.93
CA LEU A 282 -14.96 6.93 23.74
C LEU A 282 -15.68 6.30 22.55
N GLY A 283 -14.97 5.50 21.75
CA GLY A 283 -15.51 4.80 20.58
C GLY A 283 -14.72 5.09 19.29
N SER A 284 -15.25 4.62 18.15
CA SER A 284 -14.67 4.83 16.81
C SER A 284 -15.58 5.73 15.96
N PRO A 285 -15.64 7.05 16.23
CA PRO A 285 -16.50 7.95 15.47
C PRO A 285 -15.98 8.13 14.04
N SER A 286 -16.91 8.26 13.08
CA SER A 286 -16.62 8.98 11.84
C SER A 286 -16.54 10.48 12.14
N HIS A 287 -15.89 11.27 11.27
CA HIS A 287 -15.80 12.73 11.44
C HIS A 287 -17.18 13.37 11.70
N LEU A 288 -18.21 12.91 10.98
CA LEU A 288 -19.58 13.39 11.13
C LEU A 288 -20.18 13.07 12.51
N LYS A 289 -20.00 11.83 13.00
CA LYS A 289 -20.47 11.42 14.33
C LYS A 289 -19.76 12.22 15.44
N TYR A 290 -18.46 12.45 15.29
CA TYR A 290 -17.69 13.25 16.23
C TYR A 290 -18.18 14.70 16.30
N VAL A 291 -18.35 15.37 15.16
CA VAL A 291 -18.84 16.75 15.10
C VAL A 291 -20.25 16.85 15.72
N THR A 292 -21.13 15.91 15.40
CA THR A 292 -22.50 15.87 15.95
C THR A 292 -22.50 15.72 17.47
N ALA A 293 -21.76 14.74 18.00
CA ALA A 293 -21.65 14.51 19.44
C ALA A 293 -20.99 15.68 20.16
N ARG A 294 -19.97 16.30 19.54
CA ARG A 294 -19.31 17.50 20.08
C ARG A 294 -20.31 18.65 20.21
N ASP A 295 -21.06 18.94 19.16
CA ASP A 295 -22.00 20.06 19.15
C ASP A 295 -23.15 19.83 20.16
N GLN A 296 -23.63 18.59 20.30
CA GLN A 296 -24.56 18.21 21.37
C GLN A 296 -23.98 18.44 22.77
N LEU A 297 -22.75 17.99 23.02
CA LEU A 297 -22.07 18.20 24.31
C LEU A 297 -21.89 19.68 24.63
N LEU A 298 -21.48 20.49 23.65
CA LEU A 298 -21.35 21.94 23.82
C LEU A 298 -22.70 22.59 24.15
N SER A 299 -23.80 22.09 23.59
CA SER A 299 -25.15 22.57 23.94
C SER A 299 -25.57 22.24 25.39
N LEU A 300 -24.98 21.19 25.98
CA LEU A 300 -25.18 20.79 27.38
C LEU A 300 -24.24 21.53 28.36
N GLY A 301 -23.51 22.55 27.91
CA GLY A 301 -22.61 23.35 28.75
C GLY A 301 -21.28 22.66 29.07
N VAL A 302 -20.83 21.72 28.23
CA VAL A 302 -19.49 21.13 28.31
C VAL A 302 -18.43 22.20 28.03
N ARG A 303 -17.36 22.21 28.83
CA ARG A 303 -16.29 23.20 28.71
C ARG A 303 -15.44 22.99 27.47
N SER A 304 -15.03 21.75 27.22
CA SER A 304 -14.40 21.38 25.96
C SER A 304 -14.54 19.89 25.68
N VAL A 305 -14.46 19.52 24.41
CA VAL A 305 -14.43 18.13 23.95
C VAL A 305 -13.05 17.87 23.35
N ARG A 306 -12.40 16.77 23.73
CA ARG A 306 -11.07 16.41 23.21
C ARG A 306 -11.10 16.28 21.68
N ASN A 307 -10.13 16.90 20.99
CA ASN A 307 -9.99 16.84 19.53
C ASN A 307 -9.80 15.40 19.04
N TRP A 308 -10.44 15.07 17.92
CA TRP A 308 -10.30 13.78 17.26
C TRP A 308 -9.00 13.71 16.45
N THR A 309 -8.10 12.78 16.80
CA THR A 309 -6.88 12.49 16.05
C THR A 309 -7.02 11.13 15.36
N HIS A 310 -7.00 11.11 14.02
CA HIS A 310 -7.01 9.89 13.22
C HIS A 310 -5.66 9.17 13.35
N THR A 311 -5.64 7.98 13.96
CA THR A 311 -4.48 7.10 13.93
C THR A 311 -4.48 6.29 12.63
N ASN A 312 -3.60 6.65 11.69
CA ASN A 312 -3.27 5.78 10.56
C ASN A 312 -2.32 4.68 11.07
N PHE A 313 -2.82 3.45 11.11
CA PHE A 313 -2.02 2.24 11.36
C PHE A 313 -1.05 2.00 10.19
N ALA A 314 0.26 1.93 10.48
CA ALA A 314 1.24 1.27 9.62
C ALA A 314 1.61 -0.10 10.23
N PRO A 315 1.59 -1.21 9.46
CA PRO A 315 1.90 -2.53 9.99
C PRO A 315 3.42 -2.81 9.92
N ASN A 316 4.04 -2.99 11.09
CA ASN A 316 5.05 -4.01 11.42
C ASN A 316 6.17 -3.54 12.38
N ALA A 317 6.12 -4.17 13.57
CA ALA A 317 7.23 -4.73 14.37
C ALA A 317 8.32 -3.81 14.94
N ASN A 318 8.12 -3.29 16.16
CA ASN A 318 8.62 -3.96 17.38
C ASN A 318 8.11 -3.25 18.64
N ARG A 319 7.82 -4.05 19.68
CA ARG A 319 7.06 -3.73 20.90
C ARG A 319 7.50 -2.44 21.63
N ARG A 320 6.60 -1.46 21.72
CA ARG A 320 6.18 -0.75 22.97
C ARG A 320 4.68 -0.40 22.83
N PRO A 321 3.78 -0.83 23.72
CA PRO A 321 2.36 -0.54 23.61
C PRO A 321 2.00 0.78 24.34
N VAL A 322 0.97 1.43 23.79
CA VAL A 322 0.13 2.49 24.37
C VAL A 322 0.69 3.92 24.30
N GLU A 323 0.13 4.69 23.35
CA GLU A 323 0.08 6.15 23.36
C GLU A 323 -0.47 6.62 24.72
N SER A 324 0.43 7.11 25.58
CA SER A 324 0.07 7.61 26.89
C SER A 324 -0.76 8.89 26.74
N LEU A 325 -1.92 8.87 27.38
CA LEU A 325 -2.81 10.00 27.52
C LEU A 325 -2.17 11.05 28.43
N GLY A 326 -1.39 11.95 27.82
CA GLY A 326 -0.76 13.05 28.54
C GLY A 326 0.35 12.57 29.47
N ALA A 327 1.55 12.37 28.92
CA ALA A 327 2.73 12.18 29.73
C ALA A 327 3.04 13.49 30.48
N SER A 328 2.75 13.56 31.78
CA SER A 328 3.41 14.48 32.70
C SER A 328 4.82 13.96 32.96
N VAL A 329 5.70 14.10 31.97
CA VAL A 329 7.14 13.96 32.15
C VAL A 329 7.70 15.38 32.09
N PRO A 330 8.41 15.84 33.12
CA PRO A 330 9.10 17.11 33.06
C PRO A 330 10.03 17.12 31.85
N ALA A 331 10.10 18.23 31.12
CA ALA A 331 11.05 18.38 30.02
C ALA A 331 12.53 18.24 30.46
N SER A 332 12.82 18.16 31.77
CA SER A 332 14.15 17.84 32.32
C SER A 332 14.51 16.35 32.23
N ASP A 333 13.54 15.44 32.16
CA ASP A 333 13.79 13.99 32.30
C ASP A 333 13.60 13.19 31.00
N ALA A 334 13.31 13.87 29.89
CA ALA A 334 13.35 13.25 28.57
C ALA A 334 14.78 12.83 28.15
N ALA A 335 15.80 13.27 28.89
CA ALA A 335 17.22 13.02 28.62
C ALA A 335 17.77 11.71 29.22
N ILE A 336 16.99 10.95 29.98
CA ILE A 336 17.48 9.76 30.70
C ILE A 336 16.70 8.51 30.29
N GLN A 337 17.09 7.90 29.17
CA GLN A 337 16.95 6.45 28.93
C GLN A 337 18.32 5.90 28.50
N PRO A 338 18.69 4.68 28.94
CA PRO A 338 20.07 4.23 28.95
C PRO A 338 20.63 4.04 27.53
N LEU A 339 21.81 4.61 27.32
CA LEU A 339 22.74 4.21 26.27
C LEU A 339 23.18 2.77 26.54
N GLU A 340 22.87 1.86 25.63
CA GLU A 340 23.61 0.59 25.54
C GLU A 340 25.06 0.91 25.13
N GLU A 341 25.97 0.24 25.81
CA GLU A 341 27.41 0.52 25.91
C GLU A 341 28.16 0.54 24.57
N PRO A 342 29.20 1.39 24.44
CA PRO A 342 30.11 1.36 23.31
C PRO A 342 31.17 0.27 23.49
N VAL A 343 31.31 -0.58 22.47
CA VAL A 343 32.45 -1.48 22.31
C VAL A 343 33.66 -0.65 21.84
N GLU A 344 34.81 -1.00 22.43
CA GLU A 344 36.08 -0.29 22.45
C GLU A 344 36.72 0.09 21.09
N SER A 345 37.51 1.13 21.22
CA SER A 345 38.54 1.74 20.35
C SER A 345 39.21 0.90 19.27
N ALA A 346 39.45 1.54 18.11
CA ALA A 346 40.75 1.47 17.44
C ALA A 346 40.99 2.68 16.50
N THR A 347 42.09 3.39 16.80
CA THR A 347 43.00 4.13 15.89
C THR A 347 42.54 5.41 15.19
N ASP A 348 42.92 6.50 15.85
CA ASP A 348 43.41 7.78 15.33
C ASP A 348 44.35 7.64 14.11
N LYS A 349 44.08 8.40 13.05
CA LYS A 349 45.05 8.99 12.11
C LYS A 349 44.47 10.29 11.55
N GLY A 350 45.09 11.40 11.94
CA GLY A 350 44.61 12.74 11.67
C GLY A 350 44.78 13.26 10.25
N LEU A 351 44.28 14.47 10.05
CA LEU A 351 44.83 15.44 9.11
C LEU A 351 44.49 16.85 9.61
N VAL A 352 45.54 17.63 9.83
CA VAL A 352 45.55 19.04 10.23
C VAL A 352 45.00 19.90 9.09
N PRO A 353 44.12 20.90 9.32
CA PRO A 353 43.85 21.90 8.31
C PRO A 353 44.97 22.94 8.31
N ALA A 354 45.54 23.13 7.13
CA ALA A 354 46.56 24.12 6.85
C ALA A 354 46.05 25.54 7.10
N THR A 355 46.90 26.32 7.77
CA THR A 355 46.88 27.78 7.81
C THR A 355 47.20 28.34 6.43
N ASP A 356 46.35 29.19 5.87
CA ASP A 356 46.79 30.18 4.90
C ASP A 356 45.82 31.38 4.83
N GLY A 357 46.40 32.58 4.77
CA GLY A 357 45.79 33.76 4.17
C GLY A 357 45.02 34.70 5.09
N THR A 358 45.73 35.51 5.89
CA THR A 358 45.23 36.80 6.37
C THR A 358 44.87 37.71 5.20
N ALA A 359 43.59 37.92 4.94
CA ALA A 359 43.09 39.04 4.14
C ALA A 359 42.45 40.06 5.10
N GLU A 360 43.07 41.24 5.19
CA GLU A 360 42.47 42.41 5.83
C GLU A 360 41.15 42.74 5.10
N ALA A 361 40.02 42.53 5.78
CA ALA A 361 38.70 42.90 5.26
C ALA A 361 38.55 44.42 5.31
N THR A 362 38.61 45.05 4.14
CA THR A 362 38.24 46.44 3.91
C THR A 362 36.70 46.57 4.01
N LEU A 363 36.23 47.49 4.86
CA LEU A 363 34.82 47.72 5.21
C LEU A 363 34.05 48.61 4.20
N ASP A 364 34.54 48.77 2.96
CA ASP A 364 34.07 49.82 2.05
C ASP A 364 33.20 49.34 0.86
N ALA A 365 32.78 48.07 0.83
CA ALA A 365 31.83 47.58 -0.20
C ALA A 365 30.69 46.77 0.41
N PRO A 366 29.41 47.07 0.09
CA PRO A 366 28.31 46.18 0.46
C PRO A 366 28.52 44.81 -0.21
N PRO A 367 28.31 43.69 0.50
CA PRO A 367 28.35 42.38 -0.13
C PRO A 367 27.19 42.30 -1.14
N GLU A 368 27.51 42.22 -2.44
CA GLU A 368 26.54 41.83 -3.46
C GLU A 368 26.17 40.35 -3.22
N VAL A 369 25.04 40.13 -2.55
CA VAL A 369 24.52 38.77 -2.34
C VAL A 369 23.78 38.34 -3.62
N GLU A 370 24.35 37.37 -4.35
CA GLU A 370 23.77 36.80 -5.57
C GLU A 370 22.39 36.17 -5.32
N ARG A 371 21.47 36.32 -6.29
CA ARG A 371 20.09 35.79 -6.23
C ARG A 371 20.11 34.25 -6.15
N LEU A 372 19.25 33.65 -5.34
CA LEU A 372 19.05 32.19 -5.36
C LEU A 372 18.23 31.79 -6.59
N ASP A 373 18.89 31.20 -7.59
CA ASP A 373 18.23 30.62 -8.75
C ASP A 373 18.04 29.11 -8.59
N LEU A 374 16.86 28.72 -8.12
CA LEU A 374 16.51 27.30 -7.91
C LEU A 374 16.69 26.43 -9.17
N LEU A 375 16.61 26.99 -10.38
CA LEU A 375 16.82 26.24 -11.62
C LEU A 375 18.30 25.94 -11.86
N ALA A 376 19.18 26.88 -11.53
CA ALA A 376 20.62 26.67 -11.57
C ALA A 376 21.06 25.71 -10.46
N GLU A 377 20.55 25.89 -9.23
CA GLU A 377 20.83 25.00 -8.10
C GLU A 377 20.39 23.55 -8.38
N ALA A 378 19.26 23.34 -9.07
CA ALA A 378 18.80 22.00 -9.44
C ALA A 378 19.78 21.28 -10.38
N ARG A 379 20.43 22.00 -11.29
CA ARG A 379 21.48 21.46 -12.17
C ARG A 379 22.75 21.17 -11.37
N GLU A 380 23.23 22.14 -10.60
CA GLU A 380 24.43 21.99 -9.75
C GLU A 380 24.29 20.78 -8.81
N TYR A 381 23.13 20.62 -8.17
CA TYR A 381 22.83 19.49 -7.31
C TYR A 381 22.93 18.14 -8.02
N VAL A 382 22.33 18.01 -9.20
CA VAL A 382 22.39 16.75 -9.96
C VAL A 382 23.82 16.47 -10.42
N ASP A 383 24.57 17.50 -10.84
CA ASP A 383 25.95 17.37 -11.30
C ASP A 383 26.91 16.92 -10.18
N LEU A 384 26.65 17.30 -8.93
CA LEU A 384 27.40 16.88 -7.75
C LEU A 384 27.12 15.44 -7.29
N LEU A 385 26.05 14.80 -7.79
CA LEU A 385 25.66 13.46 -7.35
C LEU A 385 26.32 12.32 -8.15
N GLU A 386 26.75 11.30 -7.42
CA GLU A 386 27.04 9.96 -7.95
C GLU A 386 25.72 9.24 -8.23
N LEU A 387 25.25 9.28 -9.49
CA LEU A 387 24.00 8.64 -9.92
C LEU A 387 24.20 7.14 -10.16
N ASP A 388 23.20 6.35 -9.77
CA ASP A 388 23.14 4.90 -10.02
C ASP A 388 23.15 4.58 -11.53
N GLU A 389 23.53 3.34 -11.91
CA GLU A 389 23.63 2.91 -13.32
C GLU A 389 22.38 3.19 -14.17
N TYR A 390 21.19 3.23 -13.56
CA TYR A 390 19.92 3.53 -14.22
C TYR A 390 19.72 5.02 -14.53
N LEU A 391 20.13 5.91 -13.61
CA LEU A 391 19.91 7.36 -13.72
C LEU A 391 21.06 8.08 -14.40
N HIS A 392 22.28 7.54 -14.32
CA HIS A 392 23.47 8.12 -14.94
C HIS A 392 23.30 8.44 -16.44
N PRO A 393 22.80 7.53 -17.32
CA PRO A 393 22.60 7.83 -18.73
C PRO A 393 21.46 8.83 -18.99
N ARG A 394 20.58 9.08 -18.01
CA ARG A 394 19.42 9.99 -18.10
C ARG A 394 19.63 11.31 -17.34
N ARG A 395 20.88 11.65 -16.98
CA ARG A 395 21.22 12.87 -16.18
C ARG A 395 20.57 14.15 -16.72
N GLU A 396 20.68 14.43 -18.02
CA GLU A 396 20.08 15.64 -18.61
C GLU A 396 18.54 15.64 -18.58
N GLU A 397 17.93 14.46 -18.68
CA GLU A 397 16.47 14.33 -18.51
C GLU A 397 16.07 14.56 -17.06
N LEU A 398 16.86 14.05 -16.11
CA LEU A 398 16.66 14.28 -14.68
C LEU A 398 16.71 15.77 -14.32
N VAL A 399 17.73 16.50 -14.80
CA VAL A 399 17.82 17.97 -14.60
C VAL A 399 16.59 18.68 -15.18
N ARG A 400 16.19 18.33 -16.41
CA ARG A 400 15.04 18.95 -17.07
C ARG A 400 13.74 18.72 -16.30
N VAL A 401 13.49 17.50 -15.84
CA VAL A 401 12.30 17.16 -15.04
C VAL A 401 12.27 18.03 -13.77
N GLY A 402 13.39 18.15 -13.06
CA GLY A 402 13.49 19.00 -11.87
C GLY A 402 13.21 20.47 -12.15
N GLN A 403 13.82 21.02 -13.20
CA GLN A 403 13.62 22.41 -13.61
C GLN A 403 12.16 22.69 -14.01
N ARG A 404 11.52 21.78 -14.75
CA ARG A 404 10.10 21.90 -15.11
C ARG A 404 9.18 21.79 -13.91
N MET A 405 9.48 20.89 -12.97
CA MET A 405 8.74 20.79 -11.72
C MET A 405 8.81 22.10 -10.92
N ILE A 406 9.99 22.72 -10.82
CA ILE A 406 10.17 24.01 -10.16
C ILE A 406 9.35 25.11 -10.87
N GLN A 407 9.38 25.14 -12.20
CA GLN A 407 8.62 26.11 -13.00
C GLN A 407 7.10 25.93 -12.85
N ALA A 408 6.60 24.69 -12.99
CA ALA A 408 5.18 24.38 -12.84
C ALA A 408 4.66 24.69 -11.43
N SER A 409 5.49 24.46 -10.40
CA SER A 409 5.15 24.75 -9.00
C SER A 409 4.99 26.23 -8.70
N ARG A 410 5.50 27.14 -9.55
CA ARG A 410 5.29 28.59 -9.42
C ARG A 410 3.87 29.02 -9.79
N ASN A 411 3.18 28.23 -10.62
CA ASN A 411 1.86 28.55 -11.16
C ASN A 411 0.74 27.72 -10.51
N MET A 412 1.04 27.01 -9.41
CA MET A 412 0.03 26.26 -8.66
C MET A 412 -0.88 27.24 -7.90
N PRO A 413 -2.19 27.28 -8.18
CA PRO A 413 -3.14 28.05 -7.39
C PRO A 413 -3.31 27.41 -6.01
N ASP A 414 -3.59 28.23 -5.01
CA ASP A 414 -3.91 27.77 -3.66
C ASP A 414 -5.05 26.74 -3.71
N GLN A 415 -4.79 25.59 -3.07
CA GLN A 415 -5.66 24.44 -2.79
C GLN A 415 -7.13 24.64 -3.19
N ASP A 416 -7.53 24.25 -4.42
CA ASP A 416 -8.90 23.84 -4.79
C ASP A 416 -9.11 23.57 -6.30
N SER A 417 -8.11 23.78 -7.19
CA SER A 417 -8.24 23.36 -8.60
C SER A 417 -7.65 21.96 -8.82
N GLU A 418 -8.45 21.00 -9.25
CA GLU A 418 -7.96 19.76 -9.85
C GLU A 418 -7.28 20.11 -11.19
N MET A 419 -5.97 20.38 -11.18
CA MET A 419 -5.20 20.37 -12.42
C MET A 419 -5.12 18.93 -12.93
N GLU A 420 -5.52 18.71 -14.18
CA GLU A 420 -5.13 17.53 -14.95
C GLU A 420 -3.62 17.64 -15.20
N ILE A 421 -2.83 16.81 -14.51
CA ILE A 421 -1.37 16.79 -14.65
C ILE A 421 -1.00 15.49 -15.37
N ASN A 422 -0.37 15.60 -16.54
CA ASN A 422 0.22 14.49 -17.27
C ASN A 422 1.75 14.49 -17.09
N TYR A 423 2.33 13.37 -16.62
CA TYR A 423 3.78 13.30 -16.44
C TYR A 423 4.58 13.36 -17.74
N GLU A 424 4.00 12.98 -18.88
CA GLU A 424 4.67 12.99 -20.18
C GLU A 424 5.09 14.40 -20.61
N ASP A 425 4.31 15.42 -20.21
CA ASP A 425 4.61 16.83 -20.47
C ASP A 425 5.92 17.29 -19.80
N PHE A 426 6.33 16.61 -18.73
CA PHE A 426 7.59 16.89 -18.02
C PHE A 426 8.79 16.18 -18.65
N LEU A 427 8.55 15.17 -19.50
CA LEU A 427 9.58 14.41 -20.21
C LEU A 427 9.84 14.94 -21.63
N ASP A 428 8.82 15.50 -22.28
CA ASP A 428 8.87 15.85 -23.69
C ASP A 428 9.96 16.90 -24.00
N ARG A 429 10.78 16.65 -25.02
CA ARG A 429 11.79 17.61 -25.50
C ARG A 429 11.18 18.75 -26.32
N SER A 430 9.94 18.58 -26.81
CA SER A 430 9.31 19.48 -27.78
C SER A 430 8.33 20.51 -27.19
N ALA A 431 7.76 20.23 -26.01
CA ALA A 431 6.86 21.15 -25.34
C ALA A 431 7.57 22.47 -24.97
N GLN A 432 7.21 23.55 -25.68
CA GLN A 432 7.31 24.92 -25.18
C GLN A 432 6.67 24.97 -23.79
N ALA A 433 7.33 25.67 -22.87
CA ALA A 433 6.95 25.78 -21.47
C ALA A 433 5.42 25.76 -21.25
N LEU A 434 4.97 24.78 -20.46
CA LEU A 434 3.62 24.74 -19.89
C LEU A 434 3.24 26.16 -19.41
N GLY A 435 2.30 26.80 -20.11
CA GLY A 435 1.73 28.09 -19.70
C GLY A 435 2.08 29.34 -20.54
N THR A 436 2.57 29.23 -21.78
CA THR A 436 2.56 30.39 -22.69
C THR A 436 1.28 30.43 -23.51
N SER A 437 0.21 31.00 -22.94
CA SER A 437 -0.85 31.56 -23.77
C SER A 437 -0.26 32.71 -24.58
N SER A 438 -0.45 32.64 -25.89
CA SER A 438 0.01 33.61 -26.87
C SER A 438 -0.73 34.93 -26.69
N ASP A 439 -0.19 35.83 -25.88
CA ASP A 439 -0.38 37.26 -26.07
C ASP A 439 1.00 37.91 -26.14
N SER A 440 1.44 38.11 -27.39
CA SER A 440 2.73 38.69 -27.74
C SER A 440 2.74 40.16 -27.37
N GLY A 441 3.25 40.49 -26.19
CA GLY A 441 3.34 41.88 -25.78
C GLY A 441 4.00 42.23 -24.46
N LEU A 442 4.52 41.28 -23.65
CA LEU A 442 5.29 41.63 -22.44
C LEU A 442 6.37 40.58 -22.16
N ALA A 443 7.62 40.91 -22.49
CA ALA A 443 8.77 40.21 -21.94
C ALA A 443 8.89 40.60 -20.45
N GLY A 444 8.66 39.65 -19.52
CA GLY A 444 8.82 39.89 -18.09
C GLY A 444 8.13 38.86 -17.18
N GLU A 445 8.83 37.75 -16.97
CA GLU A 445 8.84 36.84 -15.80
C GLU A 445 7.96 37.21 -14.58
N PHE A 446 6.96 36.37 -14.23
CA PHE A 446 6.35 36.40 -12.89
C PHE A 446 7.30 35.79 -11.83
N THR A 447 8.20 36.64 -11.34
CA THR A 447 8.62 36.71 -9.93
C THR A 447 8.76 38.19 -9.61
N ASN A 448 7.64 38.92 -9.58
CA ASN A 448 7.66 40.36 -9.37
C ASN A 448 8.20 40.66 -7.97
N ILE A 449 9.45 41.09 -7.93
CA ILE A 449 10.09 41.59 -6.72
C ILE A 449 9.35 42.87 -6.32
N PHE A 450 8.69 42.86 -5.17
CA PHE A 450 8.05 44.04 -4.64
C PHE A 450 9.08 44.89 -3.90
N VAL A 451 9.52 45.97 -4.54
CA VAL A 451 10.41 46.95 -3.93
C VAL A 451 9.60 47.90 -3.03
N ALA A 452 9.56 47.61 -1.73
CA ALA A 452 8.84 48.39 -0.73
C ALA A 452 9.69 49.57 -0.25
N GLU A 453 9.71 50.63 -1.04
CA GLU A 453 10.27 51.93 -0.67
C GLU A 453 9.13 52.89 -0.28
N PRO A 454 8.98 53.25 1.01
CA PRO A 454 7.87 54.08 1.45
C PRO A 454 8.06 55.52 0.94
N ARG A 455 6.97 56.10 0.43
CA ARG A 455 6.93 57.48 -0.07
C ARG A 455 6.11 58.37 0.85
N ARG A 456 4.90 57.93 1.20
CA ARG A 456 3.97 58.70 2.02
C ARG A 456 3.11 57.78 2.87
N LEU A 457 2.90 58.16 4.12
CA LEU A 457 1.96 57.51 5.02
C LEU A 457 0.94 58.53 5.51
N THR A 458 -0.33 58.30 5.21
CA THR A 458 -1.45 59.11 5.71
C THR A 458 -2.23 58.29 6.72
N VAL A 459 -2.32 58.78 7.95
CA VAL A 459 -2.99 58.11 9.06
C VAL A 459 -4.13 58.99 9.55
N THR A 460 -5.34 58.43 9.67
CA THR A 460 -6.51 59.17 10.11
C THR A 460 -7.28 58.39 11.17
N ASN A 461 -7.53 59.01 12.33
CA ASN A 461 -8.31 58.46 13.46
C ASN A 461 -7.91 57.03 13.89
N PHE A 462 -6.60 56.76 13.92
CA PHE A 462 -6.03 55.43 14.20
C PHE A 462 -5.20 55.44 15.48
N LEU A 463 -5.51 54.54 16.42
CA LEU A 463 -4.90 54.47 17.76
C LEU A 463 -4.79 55.86 18.41
N GLY A 464 -3.59 56.32 18.79
CA GLY A 464 -3.36 57.61 19.45
C GLY A 464 -3.55 58.84 18.56
N ILE A 465 -3.67 58.69 17.24
CA ILE A 465 -3.78 59.81 16.29
C ILE A 465 -5.26 60.22 16.15
N GLN A 466 -5.56 61.50 16.42
CA GLN A 466 -6.83 62.13 16.07
C GLN A 466 -6.66 62.98 14.81
N ASP A 467 -7.75 63.16 14.05
CA ASP A 467 -7.73 63.79 12.73
C ASP A 467 -6.77 63.08 11.77
N THR A 468 -6.04 63.82 10.92
CA THR A 468 -5.17 63.28 9.89
C THR A 468 -3.74 63.76 10.06
N ILE A 469 -2.79 62.81 10.05
CA ILE A 469 -1.35 63.08 9.98
C ILE A 469 -0.81 62.47 8.68
N THR A 470 -0.05 63.26 7.92
CA THR A 470 0.57 62.83 6.67
C THR A 470 2.09 62.93 6.78
N ILE A 471 2.78 61.80 6.79
CA ILE A 471 4.25 61.75 6.83
C ILE A 471 4.78 61.50 5.44
N ASP A 472 5.63 62.41 4.96
CA ASP A 472 6.40 62.26 3.74
C ASP A 472 7.80 61.73 4.07
N PHE A 473 8.13 60.53 3.57
CA PHE A 473 9.40 59.86 3.86
C PHE A 473 10.60 60.49 3.14
N GLN A 474 10.40 61.47 2.25
CA GLN A 474 11.51 62.21 1.65
C GLN A 474 11.76 63.52 2.38
N ARG A 475 10.68 64.19 2.84
CA ARG A 475 10.76 65.48 3.53
C ARG A 475 10.92 65.36 5.03
N ASP A 476 10.06 64.55 5.67
CA ASP A 476 9.90 64.57 7.13
C ASP A 476 10.80 63.53 7.82
N VAL A 477 11.17 62.45 7.13
CA VAL A 477 12.05 61.38 7.64
C VAL A 477 13.16 61.09 6.61
N PRO A 478 14.29 61.81 6.61
CA PRO A 478 15.31 61.62 5.59
C PRO A 478 15.91 60.22 5.64
N ARG A 479 16.45 59.76 4.49
CA ARG A 479 17.16 58.49 4.42
C ARG A 479 18.31 58.45 5.43
N GLY A 480 18.48 57.32 6.09
CA GLY A 480 19.42 57.14 7.19
C GLY A 480 18.72 56.66 8.46
N LEU A 481 19.28 57.05 9.60
CA LEU A 481 18.85 56.63 10.92
C LEU A 481 17.94 57.69 11.55
N THR A 482 16.75 57.27 11.97
CA THR A 482 15.77 58.13 12.67
C THR A 482 15.44 57.53 14.04
N LEU A 483 15.62 58.31 15.10
CA LEU A 483 15.19 57.96 16.46
C LEU A 483 13.81 58.55 16.75
N LEU A 484 12.84 57.71 17.09
CA LEU A 484 11.51 58.12 17.54
C LEU A 484 11.45 58.02 19.08
N VAL A 485 11.39 59.16 19.75
CA VAL A 485 11.54 59.28 21.21
C VAL A 485 10.35 60.02 21.82
N GLY A 486 10.06 59.79 23.10
CA GLY A 486 8.92 60.42 23.78
C GLY A 486 8.43 59.63 24.99
N ASP A 487 7.58 60.25 25.80
CA ASP A 487 7.06 59.65 27.03
C ASP A 487 6.20 58.41 26.78
N ASN A 488 6.02 57.58 27.81
CA ASN A 488 5.12 56.44 27.72
C ASN A 488 3.69 56.91 27.46
N GLY A 489 3.03 56.30 26.48
CA GLY A 489 1.69 56.71 26.06
C GLY A 489 1.64 57.87 25.05
N SER A 490 2.78 58.44 24.62
CA SER A 490 2.77 59.53 23.62
C SER A 490 2.42 59.10 22.19
N GLY A 491 2.33 57.79 21.93
CA GLY A 491 1.97 57.24 20.62
C GLY A 491 3.14 56.88 19.70
N LYS A 492 4.36 56.70 20.23
CA LYS A 492 5.55 56.28 19.45
C LYS A 492 5.29 55.08 18.54
N SER A 493 4.76 53.99 19.10
CA SER A 493 4.50 52.78 18.31
C SER A 493 3.33 52.93 17.34
N THR A 494 2.48 53.96 17.48
CA THR A 494 1.30 54.15 16.61
C THR A 494 1.69 54.29 15.14
N LEU A 495 2.84 54.90 14.84
CA LEU A 495 3.33 55.05 13.48
C LEU A 495 3.72 53.70 12.85
N ILE A 496 4.49 52.89 13.60
CA ILE A 496 4.92 51.56 13.17
C ILE A 496 3.70 50.64 13.02
N GLU A 497 2.77 50.70 13.97
CA GLU A 497 1.49 49.97 13.91
C GLU A 497 0.67 50.35 12.67
N ALA A 498 0.65 51.62 12.27
CA ALA A 498 -0.07 52.06 11.08
C ALA A 498 0.52 51.45 9.80
N VAL A 499 1.86 51.41 9.67
CA VAL A 499 2.55 50.79 8.52
C VAL A 499 2.24 49.31 8.41
N VAL A 500 2.30 48.58 9.54
CA VAL A 500 2.05 47.13 9.57
C VAL A 500 0.57 46.82 9.33
N TRP A 501 -0.33 47.54 10.02
CA TRP A 501 -1.76 47.35 9.86
C TRP A 501 -2.23 47.68 8.44
N CYS A 502 -1.69 48.72 7.81
CA CYS A 502 -2.03 49.07 6.43
C CYS A 502 -1.69 47.94 5.45
N GLN A 503 -0.56 47.27 5.62
CA GLN A 503 -0.13 46.18 4.73
C GLN A 503 -0.89 44.87 5.05
N PHE A 504 -1.03 44.50 6.32
CA PHE A 504 -1.45 43.16 6.73
C PHE A 504 -2.79 43.06 7.45
N GLY A 505 -3.39 44.20 7.84
CA GLY A 505 -4.62 44.24 8.63
C GLY A 505 -4.47 43.74 10.07
N GLN A 506 -3.23 43.51 10.51
CA GLN A 506 -2.88 43.05 11.86
C GLN A 506 -1.95 44.07 12.51
N CYS A 507 -2.08 44.22 13.82
CA CYS A 507 -1.20 45.04 14.64
C CYS A 507 -0.12 44.18 15.30
N ILE A 508 1.03 44.78 15.57
CA ILE A 508 2.20 44.14 16.19
C ILE A 508 1.84 43.70 17.61
N ARG A 509 1.09 44.53 18.35
CA ARG A 509 0.61 44.21 19.70
C ARG A 509 -0.42 43.08 19.68
N ASN A 510 -0.10 42.02 20.40
CA ASN A 510 -1.00 40.88 20.59
C ASN A 510 -2.26 41.27 21.36
N GLY A 511 -3.42 40.73 20.96
CA GLY A 511 -4.69 40.88 21.68
C GLY A 511 -5.55 42.09 21.28
N LEU A 512 -5.15 42.87 20.28
CA LEU A 512 -6.00 43.92 19.71
C LEU A 512 -7.08 43.29 18.81
N ALA A 513 -8.35 43.47 19.20
CA ALA A 513 -9.48 43.13 18.34
C ALA A 513 -9.55 44.10 17.16
N ALA A 514 -10.26 43.70 16.09
CA ALA A 514 -10.32 44.47 14.85
C ALA A 514 -10.90 45.91 15.00
N ASN A 515 -11.57 46.24 16.11
CA ASN A 515 -12.06 47.60 16.39
C ASN A 515 -11.12 48.41 17.29
N ASP A 516 -10.12 47.79 17.91
CA ASP A 516 -9.23 48.44 18.87
C ASP A 516 -8.19 49.33 18.17
N VAL A 517 -8.14 49.27 16.84
CA VAL A 517 -7.35 50.18 16.00
C VAL A 517 -7.98 51.58 15.86
N LEU A 518 -9.26 51.71 16.21
CA LEU A 518 -9.97 53.00 16.16
C LEU A 518 -9.45 53.89 17.29
N ASN A 519 -9.27 55.18 17.00
CA ASN A 519 -8.99 56.14 18.06
C ASN A 519 -10.14 56.16 19.09
N ASP A 520 -9.81 56.06 20.38
CA ASP A 520 -10.79 55.95 21.47
C ASP A 520 -11.68 57.19 21.63
N THR A 521 -11.23 58.36 21.17
CA THR A 521 -11.98 59.62 21.26
C THR A 521 -12.95 59.77 20.09
N VAL A 522 -12.52 59.44 18.87
CA VAL A 522 -13.33 59.61 17.64
C VAL A 522 -14.22 58.39 17.35
N GLY A 523 -13.68 57.17 17.52
CA GLY A 523 -14.39 55.89 17.45
C GLY A 523 -14.90 55.45 16.07
N LYS A 524 -14.63 56.20 15.00
CA LYS A 524 -15.06 55.93 13.61
C LYS A 524 -14.19 56.68 12.59
N ASP A 525 -14.46 56.49 11.31
CA ASP A 525 -13.77 57.19 10.20
C ASP A 525 -12.25 57.02 10.22
N CYS A 526 -11.81 55.80 10.50
CA CYS A 526 -10.40 55.43 10.50
C CYS A 526 -9.95 55.02 9.09
N SER A 527 -8.81 55.56 8.67
CA SER A 527 -8.14 55.14 7.44
C SER A 527 -6.63 55.24 7.56
N VAL A 528 -5.92 54.27 7.00
CA VAL A 528 -4.47 54.31 6.85
C VAL A 528 -4.12 54.03 5.40
N LYS A 529 -3.36 54.94 4.78
CA LYS A 529 -2.86 54.84 3.41
C LYS A 529 -1.34 54.86 3.40
N LEU A 530 -0.73 53.83 2.85
CA LEU A 530 0.71 53.73 2.64
C LEU A 530 1.01 53.71 1.14
N GLU A 531 1.82 54.66 0.69
CA GLU A 531 2.23 54.84 -0.71
C GLU A 531 3.70 54.45 -0.86
N PHE A 532 4.03 53.70 -1.92
CA PHE A 532 5.37 53.26 -2.24
C PHE A 532 5.91 53.95 -3.49
N ALA A 533 7.24 54.05 -3.62
CA ALA A 533 7.91 54.67 -4.76
C ALA A 533 7.69 53.93 -6.09
N ASN A 534 7.39 52.63 -6.03
CA ASN A 534 7.02 51.82 -7.21
C ASN A 534 5.61 52.13 -7.77
N GLY A 535 4.89 53.08 -7.17
CA GLY A 535 3.58 53.53 -7.61
C GLY A 535 2.40 52.83 -6.94
N TYR A 536 2.63 51.72 -6.24
CA TYR A 536 1.57 51.07 -5.47
C TYR A 536 1.22 51.86 -4.21
N ALA A 537 -0.06 51.88 -3.87
CA ALA A 537 -0.54 52.33 -2.58
C ALA A 537 -1.60 51.36 -2.03
N ILE A 538 -1.52 51.10 -0.74
CA ILE A 538 -2.50 50.28 -0.01
C ILE A 538 -3.26 51.22 0.93
N THR A 539 -4.59 51.15 0.90
CA THR A 539 -5.45 51.91 1.80
C THR A 539 -6.39 50.97 2.53
N ARG A 540 -6.40 51.03 3.86
CA ARG A 540 -7.35 50.29 4.71
C ARG A 540 -8.27 51.22 5.44
N TYR A 541 -9.55 50.90 5.40
CA TYR A 541 -10.60 51.61 6.10
C TYR A 541 -11.15 50.78 7.26
N ARG A 542 -11.56 51.45 8.33
CA ARG A 542 -12.29 50.82 9.44
C ARG A 542 -13.39 51.75 9.94
N LYS A 543 -14.62 51.25 9.98
CA LYS A 543 -15.84 52.03 10.31
C LYS A 543 -15.88 53.39 9.59
N HIS A 544 -15.42 53.41 8.34
CA HIS A 544 -15.42 54.62 7.52
C HIS A 544 -16.80 54.88 6.93
N LYS A 545 -17.25 56.13 6.91
CA LYS A 545 -18.59 56.52 6.48
C LYS A 545 -18.95 56.06 5.06
N VAL A 546 -18.00 56.14 4.13
CA VAL A 546 -18.21 55.78 2.70
C VAL A 546 -17.68 54.39 2.40
N HIS A 547 -16.43 54.14 2.77
CA HIS A 547 -15.70 52.91 2.42
C HIS A 547 -15.90 51.76 3.41
N LYS A 548 -16.63 51.97 4.52
CA LYS A 548 -16.89 50.96 5.56
C LYS A 548 -15.59 50.32 6.07
N ASN A 549 -15.35 49.05 5.75
CA ASN A 549 -14.16 48.28 6.09
C ASN A 549 -13.40 47.81 4.83
N ARG A 550 -13.56 48.50 3.71
CA ARG A 550 -12.93 48.15 2.42
C ARG A 550 -11.40 48.25 2.51
N ILE A 551 -10.72 47.44 1.72
CA ILE A 551 -9.29 47.54 1.46
C ILE A 551 -9.15 47.89 -0.01
N VAL A 552 -8.36 48.91 -0.33
CA VAL A 552 -8.16 49.39 -1.70
C VAL A 552 -6.67 49.36 -2.01
N VAL A 553 -6.32 48.74 -3.14
CA VAL A 553 -4.97 48.80 -3.71
C VAL A 553 -5.05 49.65 -4.97
N SER A 554 -4.15 50.62 -5.11
CA SER A 554 -4.07 51.46 -6.31
C SER A 554 -2.65 51.44 -6.88
N LEU A 555 -2.52 51.51 -8.20
CA LEU A 555 -1.24 51.66 -8.90
C LEU A 555 -1.25 53.00 -9.64
N HIS A 556 -0.29 53.86 -9.34
CA HIS A 556 -0.19 55.24 -9.87
C HIS A 556 -1.47 56.08 -9.68
N GLY A 557 -2.22 55.80 -8.60
CA GLY A 557 -3.47 56.48 -8.27
C GLY A 557 -4.73 55.85 -8.87
N GLU A 558 -4.62 54.78 -9.66
CA GLU A 558 -5.76 54.04 -10.21
C GLU A 558 -6.05 52.77 -9.40
N ASP A 559 -7.29 52.63 -8.92
CA ASP A 559 -7.77 51.45 -8.19
C ASP A 559 -7.54 50.17 -9.01
N GLN A 560 -7.07 49.10 -8.34
CA GLN A 560 -6.83 47.78 -8.91
C GLN A 560 -7.90 46.80 -8.42
N PRO A 561 -9.13 46.83 -8.99
CA PRO A 561 -10.26 46.05 -8.49
C PRO A 561 -10.05 44.53 -8.58
N HIS A 562 -9.11 44.06 -9.43
CA HIS A 562 -8.77 42.65 -9.54
C HIS A 562 -8.08 42.09 -8.28
N LEU A 563 -7.54 42.94 -7.41
CA LEU A 563 -6.96 42.56 -6.11
C LEU A 563 -8.01 42.58 -4.97
N GLU A 564 -9.21 43.09 -5.24
CA GLU A 564 -10.31 43.12 -4.27
C GLU A 564 -11.20 41.87 -4.45
N HIS A 565 -11.19 41.01 -3.44
CA HIS A 565 -11.92 39.73 -3.46
C HIS A 565 -13.15 39.76 -2.53
N PRO A 566 -14.07 38.77 -2.61
CA PRO A 566 -15.33 38.77 -1.87
C PRO A 566 -15.20 38.85 -0.34
N THR A 567 -14.08 38.39 0.22
CA THR A 567 -13.81 38.45 1.65
C THR A 567 -12.53 39.23 1.96
N SER A 568 -12.43 39.78 3.17
CA SER A 568 -11.21 40.44 3.63
C SER A 568 -10.02 39.47 3.70
N ARG A 569 -10.27 38.18 3.96
CA ARG A 569 -9.23 37.14 4.01
C ARG A 569 -8.65 36.86 2.62
N THR A 570 -9.50 36.67 1.61
CA THR A 570 -9.05 36.45 0.22
C THR A 570 -8.39 37.71 -0.36
N THR A 571 -8.88 38.90 0.01
CA THR A 571 -8.23 40.17 -0.37
C THR A 571 -6.85 40.30 0.27
N GLN A 572 -6.71 39.89 1.54
CA GLN A 572 -5.40 39.86 2.21
C GLN A 572 -4.43 38.89 1.52
N ALA A 573 -4.90 37.73 1.07
CA ALA A 573 -4.06 36.76 0.37
C ALA A 573 -3.49 37.35 -0.93
N ALA A 574 -4.33 38.01 -1.74
CA ALA A 574 -3.88 38.72 -2.95
C ALA A 574 -2.89 39.85 -2.65
N ILE A 575 -3.07 40.57 -1.54
CA ILE A 575 -2.10 41.59 -1.09
C ILE A 575 -0.79 40.95 -0.65
N ASN A 576 -0.82 39.83 0.08
CA ASN A 576 0.40 39.12 0.48
C ASN A 576 1.18 38.61 -0.75
N GLU A 577 0.47 38.13 -1.77
CA GLU A 577 1.04 37.73 -3.05
C GLU A 577 1.68 38.93 -3.77
N LEU A 578 0.98 40.06 -3.86
CA LEU A 578 1.52 41.32 -4.41
C LEU A 578 2.77 41.79 -3.66
N LEU A 579 2.74 41.75 -2.33
CA LEU A 579 3.86 42.16 -1.48
C LEU A 579 5.01 41.16 -1.52
N GLY A 580 4.76 39.90 -1.90
CA GLY A 580 5.75 38.82 -1.85
C GLY A 580 6.12 38.37 -0.44
N THR A 581 5.31 38.69 0.57
CA THR A 581 5.52 38.31 1.98
C THR A 581 4.21 38.32 2.76
N ASP A 582 4.13 37.54 3.85
CA ASP A 582 3.02 37.55 4.80
C ASP A 582 3.38 38.31 6.08
N TYR A 583 2.38 38.48 6.97
CA TYR A 583 2.55 39.21 8.23
C TYR A 583 3.66 38.60 9.11
N ASP A 584 3.63 37.27 9.31
CA ASP A 584 4.56 36.58 10.20
C ASP A 584 6.01 36.69 9.72
N THR A 585 6.23 36.56 8.41
CA THR A 585 7.54 36.71 7.77
C THR A 585 7.98 38.15 7.84
N TYR A 586 7.12 39.11 7.47
CA TYR A 586 7.40 40.54 7.53
C TYR A 586 7.82 41.00 8.93
N VAL A 587 7.09 40.60 9.98
CA VAL A 587 7.42 40.94 11.37
C VAL A 587 8.76 40.36 11.80
N ARG A 588 9.21 39.25 11.21
CA ARG A 588 10.49 38.61 11.56
C ARG A 588 11.69 39.13 10.76
N ILE A 589 11.46 39.69 9.58
CA ILE A 589 12.55 40.18 8.72
C ILE A 589 12.64 41.70 8.69
N VAL A 590 11.54 42.45 8.80
CA VAL A 590 11.51 43.93 8.70
C VAL A 590 11.42 44.60 10.08
N LEU A 591 10.77 43.95 11.05
CA LEU A 591 10.54 44.49 12.39
C LEU A 591 11.42 43.80 13.45
N LEU A 592 12.28 44.58 14.07
CA LEU A 592 13.09 44.15 15.19
C LEU A 592 12.42 44.61 16.49
N SER A 593 11.77 43.70 17.21
CA SER A 593 11.17 43.97 18.52
C SER A 593 11.81 43.08 19.60
N GLN A 594 11.60 43.43 20.87
CA GLN A 594 12.08 42.60 21.99
C GLN A 594 11.51 41.17 21.94
N GLU A 595 10.27 41.01 21.49
CA GLU A 595 9.59 39.71 21.37
C GLU A 595 10.07 38.90 20.15
N SER A 596 10.39 39.55 19.01
CA SER A 596 10.70 38.85 17.76
C SER A 596 12.05 38.11 17.78
N ALA A 597 13.10 38.72 18.34
CA ALA A 597 14.43 38.11 18.42
C ALA A 597 14.48 36.93 19.43
N ALA A 598 13.80 37.10 20.58
CA ALA A 598 13.67 36.03 21.57
C ALA A 598 12.79 34.88 21.06
N SER A 599 11.74 35.16 20.28
CA SER A 599 10.88 34.14 19.66
C SER A 599 11.66 33.20 18.74
N PHE A 600 12.60 33.71 17.94
CA PHE A 600 13.39 32.87 17.02
C PHE A 600 14.27 31.85 17.79
N LEU A 601 15.06 32.30 18.76
CA LEU A 601 15.99 31.43 19.48
C LEU A 601 15.30 30.46 20.44
N ASN A 602 14.13 30.82 20.97
CA ASN A 602 13.31 29.96 21.82
C ASN A 602 12.38 29.04 21.03
N SER A 603 12.31 29.17 19.70
CA SER A 603 11.49 28.29 18.86
C SER A 603 12.17 26.93 18.65
N THR A 604 11.35 25.89 18.44
CA THR A 604 11.85 24.53 18.18
C THR A 604 12.71 24.50 16.90
N PRO A 605 13.62 23.52 16.72
CA PRO A 605 14.43 23.43 15.48
C PRO A 605 13.58 23.41 14.21
N ILE A 606 12.42 22.75 14.27
CA ILE A 606 11.45 22.71 13.16
C ILE A 606 10.97 24.12 12.83
N GLN A 607 10.53 24.87 13.85
CA GLN A 607 10.09 26.26 13.68
C GLN A 607 11.23 27.15 13.18
N ARG A 608 12.45 27.05 13.74
CA ARG A 608 13.61 27.81 13.25
C ARG A 608 13.92 27.53 11.79
N ARG A 609 13.86 26.26 11.39
CA ARG A 609 14.07 25.84 10.00
C ARG A 609 12.98 26.39 9.09
N GLU A 610 11.71 26.29 9.46
CA GLU A 610 10.59 26.87 8.71
C GLU A 610 10.71 28.39 8.57
N LEU A 611 11.22 29.07 9.61
CA LEU A 611 11.47 30.51 9.57
C LEU A 611 12.60 30.90 8.62
N ILE A 612 13.70 30.15 8.62
CA ILE A 612 14.78 30.37 7.65
C ILE A 612 14.27 30.08 6.24
N GLU A 613 13.58 28.96 6.01
CA GLU A 613 13.03 28.59 4.71
C GLU A 613 12.03 29.64 4.18
N SER A 614 11.10 30.11 5.02
CA SER A 614 10.12 31.15 4.65
C SER A 614 10.78 32.49 4.36
N SER A 615 11.75 32.92 5.17
CA SER A 615 12.50 34.18 4.97
C SER A 615 13.27 34.22 3.64
N LEU A 616 13.55 33.05 3.06
CA LEU A 616 14.31 32.87 1.82
C LEU A 616 13.43 32.58 0.60
N GLY A 617 12.10 32.53 0.76
CA GLY A 617 11.20 32.15 -0.32
C GLY A 617 11.29 30.67 -0.71
N LEU A 618 11.78 29.80 0.19
CA LEU A 618 11.82 28.35 -0.02
C LEU A 618 10.48 27.58 0.19
N PRO A 619 9.33 28.15 0.60
CA PRO A 619 8.06 27.43 0.60
C PRO A 619 7.68 26.83 -0.76
N ILE A 620 8.20 27.39 -1.87
CA ILE A 620 8.07 26.80 -3.22
C ILE A 620 8.57 25.35 -3.29
N LEU A 621 9.55 24.96 -2.47
CA LEU A 621 10.02 23.56 -2.41
C LEU A 621 8.95 22.62 -1.85
N ASP A 622 8.02 23.12 -1.02
CA ASP A 622 6.85 22.35 -0.58
C ASP A 622 5.89 22.10 -1.73
N HIS A 623 5.64 23.11 -2.59
CA HIS A 623 4.85 22.96 -3.81
C HIS A 623 5.51 21.98 -4.79
N CYS A 624 6.84 22.06 -4.97
CA CYS A 624 7.59 21.10 -5.78
C CYS A 624 7.43 19.66 -5.23
N GLY A 625 7.45 19.52 -3.90
CA GLY A 625 7.24 18.24 -3.22
C GLY A 625 5.80 17.71 -3.33
N GLN A 626 4.80 18.57 -3.50
CA GLN A 626 3.42 18.17 -3.77
C GLN A 626 3.24 17.78 -5.25
N MET A 627 3.77 18.59 -6.17
CA MET A 627 3.77 18.32 -7.61
C MET A 627 4.44 16.97 -7.93
N SER A 628 5.57 16.67 -7.29
CA SER A 628 6.24 15.37 -7.46
C SER A 628 5.37 14.18 -7.07
N LYS A 629 4.57 14.31 -6.00
CA LYS A 629 3.64 13.27 -5.55
C LYS A 629 2.44 13.13 -6.48
N MET A 630 1.92 14.23 -7.01
CA MET A 630 0.84 14.20 -8.00
C MET A 630 1.29 13.50 -9.29
N LEU A 631 2.48 13.85 -9.80
CA LEU A 631 3.10 13.21 -10.96
C LEU A 631 3.37 11.71 -10.74
N LEU A 632 3.87 11.33 -9.55
CA LEU A 632 4.04 9.93 -9.21
C LEU A 632 2.73 9.15 -9.14
N LYS A 633 1.66 9.78 -8.63
CA LYS A 633 0.32 9.16 -8.59
C LYS A 633 -0.24 8.94 -10.00
N ASP A 634 -0.05 9.91 -10.90
CA ASP A 634 -0.41 9.77 -12.31
C ASP A 634 0.35 8.59 -12.96
N ILE A 635 1.66 8.55 -12.80
CA ILE A 635 2.50 7.43 -13.29
C ILE A 635 2.07 6.09 -12.69
N ASP A 636 1.83 6.01 -11.38
CA ASP A 636 1.37 4.78 -10.70
C ASP A 636 0.01 4.32 -11.25
N THR A 637 -0.87 5.26 -11.61
CA THR A 637 -2.16 4.96 -12.25
C THR A 637 -1.94 4.36 -13.64
N GLN A 638 -1.08 4.96 -14.46
CA GLN A 638 -0.75 4.43 -15.79
C GLN A 638 -0.05 3.07 -15.74
N VAL A 639 0.84 2.84 -14.76
CA VAL A 639 1.43 1.52 -14.51
C VAL A 639 0.33 0.50 -14.19
N SER A 640 -0.60 0.85 -13.30
CA SER A 640 -1.71 -0.04 -12.91
C SER A 640 -2.62 -0.37 -14.09
N GLU A 641 -2.92 0.60 -14.97
CA GLU A 641 -3.70 0.38 -16.18
C GLU A 641 -3.02 -0.59 -17.15
N VAL A 642 -1.71 -0.40 -17.39
CA VAL A 642 -0.93 -1.29 -18.27
C VAL A 642 -0.77 -2.68 -17.64
N GLU A 643 -0.61 -2.78 -16.33
CA GLU A 643 -0.59 -4.05 -15.60
C GLU A 643 -1.93 -4.78 -15.68
N GLY A 644 -3.05 -4.07 -15.56
CA GLY A 644 -4.39 -4.61 -15.77
C GLY A 644 -4.57 -5.18 -17.18
N LYS A 645 -4.10 -4.45 -18.21
CA LYS A 645 -4.09 -4.92 -19.61
C LYS A 645 -3.20 -6.16 -19.79
N LEU A 646 -2.00 -6.17 -19.21
CA LEU A 646 -1.08 -7.31 -19.25
C LEU A 646 -1.71 -8.56 -18.64
N GLU A 647 -2.35 -8.43 -17.48
CA GLU A 647 -3.00 -9.55 -16.80
C GLU A 647 -4.22 -10.06 -17.59
N ALA A 648 -5.00 -9.17 -18.20
CA ALA A 648 -6.12 -9.55 -19.07
C ALA A 648 -5.65 -10.31 -20.32
N VAL A 649 -4.61 -9.81 -21.01
CA VAL A 649 -4.01 -10.49 -22.17
C VAL A 649 -3.42 -11.83 -21.76
N LYS A 650 -2.72 -11.89 -20.62
CA LYS A 650 -2.14 -13.13 -20.09
C LYS A 650 -3.19 -14.21 -19.82
N ARG A 651 -4.31 -13.88 -19.17
CA ARG A 651 -5.43 -14.82 -18.97
C ARG A 651 -6.05 -15.28 -20.28
N THR A 652 -6.17 -14.38 -21.25
CA THR A 652 -6.67 -14.71 -22.59
C THR A 652 -5.71 -15.65 -23.32
N MET A 653 -4.40 -15.46 -23.18
CA MET A 653 -3.39 -16.37 -23.69
C MET A 653 -3.47 -17.74 -23.05
N GLU A 654 -3.56 -17.82 -21.71
CA GLU A 654 -3.71 -19.09 -20.97
C GLU A 654 -4.95 -19.86 -21.45
N TYR A 655 -6.10 -19.19 -21.57
CA TYR A 655 -7.33 -19.79 -22.13
C TYR A 655 -7.16 -20.28 -23.58
N SER A 656 -6.48 -19.48 -24.42
CA SER A 656 -6.25 -19.84 -25.82
C SER A 656 -5.28 -21.03 -25.95
N GLU A 657 -4.27 -21.12 -25.08
CA GLU A 657 -3.33 -22.26 -25.00
C GLU A 657 -4.05 -23.54 -24.56
N GLU A 658 -4.90 -23.48 -23.53
CA GLU A 658 -5.72 -24.62 -23.09
C GLU A 658 -6.67 -25.10 -24.20
N ARG A 659 -7.37 -24.16 -24.85
CA ARG A 659 -8.27 -24.46 -25.96
C ARG A 659 -7.52 -25.07 -27.16
N LEU A 660 -6.33 -24.56 -27.48
CA LEU A 660 -5.49 -25.13 -28.53
C LEU A 660 -5.10 -26.58 -28.19
N GLU A 661 -4.70 -26.86 -26.94
CA GLU A 661 -4.44 -28.22 -26.50
C GLU A 661 -5.67 -29.14 -26.62
N GLU A 662 -6.87 -28.66 -26.28
CA GLU A 662 -8.11 -29.44 -26.41
C GLU A 662 -8.45 -29.75 -27.87
N LEU A 663 -8.34 -28.75 -28.75
CA LEU A 663 -8.53 -28.92 -30.19
C LEU A 663 -7.54 -29.93 -30.76
N ASP A 664 -6.28 -29.84 -30.35
CA ASP A 664 -5.21 -30.71 -30.85
C ASP A 664 -5.32 -32.15 -30.30
N LYS A 665 -5.74 -32.32 -29.03
CA LYS A 665 -6.12 -33.62 -28.44
C LYS A 665 -7.29 -34.24 -29.21
N THR A 666 -8.32 -33.45 -29.53
CA THR A 666 -9.51 -33.90 -30.27
C THR A 666 -9.16 -34.31 -31.70
N ARG A 667 -8.33 -33.51 -32.39
CA ARG A 667 -7.78 -33.84 -33.71
C ARG A 667 -7.04 -35.17 -33.70
N ARG A 668 -6.07 -35.36 -32.79
CA ARG A 668 -5.32 -36.62 -32.66
C ARG A 668 -6.22 -37.82 -32.37
N ARG A 669 -7.26 -37.63 -31.55
CA ARG A 669 -8.27 -38.67 -31.28
C ARG A 669 -9.03 -39.05 -32.54
N LEU A 670 -9.47 -38.09 -33.34
CA LEU A 670 -10.17 -38.33 -34.61
C LEU A 670 -9.26 -38.98 -35.65
N GLU A 671 -8.00 -38.56 -35.76
CA GLU A 671 -6.99 -39.15 -36.64
C GLU A 671 -6.69 -40.62 -36.24
N SER A 672 -6.52 -40.90 -34.95
CA SER A 672 -6.40 -42.28 -34.44
C SER A 672 -7.68 -43.09 -34.69
N GLN A 673 -8.83 -42.45 -34.46
CA GLN A 673 -10.18 -42.81 -34.91
C GLN A 673 -10.19 -43.40 -36.32
N ALA A 674 -9.83 -42.54 -37.27
CA ALA A 674 -9.79 -42.82 -38.69
C ALA A 674 -8.76 -43.89 -39.03
N ALA A 675 -7.56 -43.85 -38.45
CA ALA A 675 -6.51 -44.83 -38.70
C ALA A 675 -6.93 -46.26 -38.28
N LYS A 676 -7.62 -46.42 -37.14
CA LYS A 676 -8.17 -47.71 -36.71
C LYS A 676 -9.24 -48.23 -37.68
N VAL A 677 -10.13 -47.35 -38.14
CA VAL A 677 -11.16 -47.73 -39.12
C VAL A 677 -10.54 -48.08 -40.47
N VAL A 678 -9.52 -47.33 -40.92
CA VAL A 678 -8.73 -47.64 -42.13
C VAL A 678 -7.99 -48.97 -41.99
N ALA A 679 -7.41 -49.27 -40.82
CA ALA A 679 -6.79 -50.57 -40.56
C ALA A 679 -7.82 -51.71 -40.63
N SER A 680 -9.02 -51.50 -40.08
CA SER A 680 -10.12 -52.49 -40.19
C SER A 680 -10.64 -52.65 -41.64
N LEU A 681 -10.61 -51.58 -42.44
CA LEU A 681 -10.90 -51.62 -43.87
C LEU A 681 -9.84 -52.43 -44.65
N LYS A 682 -8.55 -52.27 -44.30
CA LYS A 682 -7.46 -53.03 -44.90
C LYS A 682 -7.51 -54.50 -44.51
N ALA A 683 -7.72 -54.80 -43.23
CA ALA A 683 -7.87 -56.17 -42.74
C ALA A 683 -9.03 -56.90 -43.43
N LYS A 684 -10.21 -56.27 -43.54
CA LYS A 684 -11.35 -56.82 -44.30
C LYS A 684 -11.11 -56.93 -45.81
N ALA A 685 -10.23 -56.10 -46.38
CA ALA A 685 -9.86 -56.19 -47.79
C ALA A 685 -8.82 -57.30 -48.05
N GLU A 686 -8.00 -57.64 -47.06
CA GLU A 686 -7.02 -58.73 -47.09
C GLU A 686 -7.67 -60.10 -46.79
N GLU A 687 -8.72 -60.15 -45.96
CA GLU A 687 -9.54 -61.34 -45.68
C GLU A 687 -10.32 -61.85 -46.92
N ASP A 688 -10.61 -60.97 -47.89
CA ASP A 688 -11.24 -61.29 -49.19
C ASP A 688 -10.22 -61.74 -50.28
N GLN A 689 -8.90 -61.56 -50.05
CA GLN A 689 -7.85 -61.97 -50.99
C GLN A 689 -7.32 -63.42 -50.89
N PRO A 690 -7.55 -64.25 -49.85
CA PRO A 690 -6.90 -65.56 -49.77
C PRO A 690 -7.49 -66.59 -50.77
N GLU A 691 -8.69 -66.40 -51.31
CA GLU A 691 -9.26 -67.37 -52.26
C GLU A 691 -8.70 -67.26 -53.69
N ARG A 692 -7.90 -66.23 -54.01
CA ARG A 692 -7.20 -66.15 -55.33
C ARG A 692 -5.79 -66.76 -55.33
N HIS A 693 -5.28 -67.22 -54.19
CA HIS A 693 -3.88 -67.64 -54.06
C HIS A 693 -3.65 -69.17 -54.01
N GLU A 694 -4.69 -70.00 -53.85
CA GLU A 694 -4.57 -71.47 -54.00
C GLU A 694 -4.59 -71.93 -55.47
N GLU A 695 -4.91 -71.07 -56.44
CA GLU A 695 -4.86 -71.37 -57.87
C GLU A 695 -3.50 -71.06 -58.54
N ARG A 696 -2.49 -70.58 -57.79
CA ARG A 696 -1.23 -70.08 -58.38
C ARG A 696 0.05 -70.81 -57.96
N THR A 697 -0.04 -71.90 -57.20
CA THR A 697 1.13 -72.71 -56.78
C THR A 697 1.18 -74.12 -57.39
N THR A 698 0.31 -74.45 -58.35
CA THR A 698 0.42 -75.69 -59.16
C THR A 698 0.43 -75.45 -60.68
N ALA A 699 0.54 -74.19 -61.13
CA ALA A 699 0.69 -73.85 -62.54
C ALA A 699 2.14 -73.40 -62.83
N SER A 700 3.05 -74.37 -62.82
CA SER A 700 4.36 -74.27 -63.46
C SER A 700 4.69 -75.62 -64.10
N GLU A 701 3.89 -76.01 -65.08
CA GLU A 701 4.29 -76.87 -66.19
C GLU A 701 3.19 -76.78 -67.27
N GLU A 702 3.65 -76.35 -68.46
CA GLU A 702 3.04 -76.49 -69.79
C GLU A 702 2.07 -75.39 -70.31
N ASP A 703 2.63 -74.61 -71.24
CA ASP A 703 2.02 -73.88 -72.35
C ASP A 703 1.22 -74.80 -73.29
N GLU A 704 0.01 -74.36 -73.67
CA GLU A 704 -0.78 -74.58 -74.92
C GLU A 704 -0.98 -76.01 -75.51
N PRO A 705 -2.05 -76.28 -76.32
CA PRO A 705 -3.13 -75.41 -76.81
C PRO A 705 -4.56 -76.00 -76.65
N GLU A 706 -5.51 -75.21 -77.14
CA GLU A 706 -6.80 -75.55 -77.72
C GLU A 706 -7.11 -77.03 -78.06
N SER A 707 -8.41 -77.32 -77.99
CA SER A 707 -9.14 -78.40 -78.67
C SER A 707 -8.95 -79.82 -78.15
N HIS A 708 -9.79 -80.21 -77.19
CA HIS A 708 -10.48 -81.50 -77.24
C HIS A 708 -11.75 -81.42 -76.40
N GLU A 709 -12.87 -81.08 -77.05
CA GLU A 709 -14.17 -81.64 -76.68
C GLU A 709 -14.03 -83.17 -76.79
N GLN A 710 -13.67 -83.83 -75.69
CA GLN A 710 -14.02 -85.22 -75.51
C GLN A 710 -15.45 -85.24 -74.97
N GLU A 711 -16.40 -85.17 -75.89
CA GLU A 711 -17.68 -85.86 -75.69
C GLU A 711 -17.34 -87.28 -75.24
N THR A 712 -17.73 -87.62 -74.02
CA THR A 712 -17.63 -88.98 -73.52
C THR A 712 -18.58 -89.86 -74.37
N PRO A 713 -18.07 -90.84 -75.16
CA PRO A 713 -18.91 -91.74 -75.97
C PRO A 713 -19.63 -92.81 -75.11
N ALA A 714 -19.54 -92.70 -73.78
CA ALA A 714 -19.95 -93.75 -72.85
C ALA A 714 -21.46 -94.03 -72.88
N ALA A 715 -22.28 -93.08 -73.32
CA ALA A 715 -23.72 -93.29 -73.48
C ALA A 715 -24.10 -93.95 -74.82
N THR A 716 -23.23 -93.89 -75.84
CA THR A 716 -23.47 -94.49 -77.17
C THR A 716 -22.96 -95.93 -77.27
N GLU A 717 -21.85 -96.30 -76.61
CA GLU A 717 -21.36 -97.70 -76.59
C GLU A 717 -22.29 -98.66 -75.82
N GLU A 718 -22.97 -98.19 -74.77
CA GLU A 718 -23.92 -99.04 -74.01
C GLU A 718 -25.24 -99.29 -74.76
N ALA A 719 -25.64 -98.37 -75.66
CA ALA A 719 -26.83 -98.52 -76.49
C ALA A 719 -26.63 -99.50 -77.66
N GLU A 720 -25.44 -99.51 -78.30
CA GLU A 720 -25.11 -100.43 -79.39
C GLU A 720 -24.95 -101.89 -78.89
N SER A 721 -24.39 -102.07 -77.69
CA SER A 721 -24.29 -103.37 -77.00
C SER A 721 -25.67 -104.00 -76.69
N GLY A 722 -26.65 -103.18 -76.30
CA GLY A 722 -28.02 -103.61 -76.00
C GLY A 722 -28.80 -104.07 -77.25
N VAL A 723 -28.58 -103.44 -78.40
CA VAL A 723 -29.20 -103.81 -79.69
C VAL A 723 -28.62 -105.14 -80.20
N ALA A 724 -27.29 -105.29 -80.16
CA ALA A 724 -26.62 -106.54 -80.58
C ALA A 724 -27.04 -107.76 -79.74
N THR A 725 -27.32 -107.55 -78.44
CA THR A 725 -27.79 -108.62 -77.54
C THR A 725 -29.25 -109.02 -77.83
N ARG A 726 -30.12 -108.05 -78.17
CA ARG A 726 -31.51 -108.32 -78.60
C ARG A 726 -31.59 -109.07 -79.93
N ASP A 727 -30.79 -108.68 -80.91
CA ASP A 727 -30.78 -109.34 -82.23
C ASP A 727 -30.30 -110.78 -82.15
N ARG A 728 -29.34 -111.06 -81.26
CA ARG A 728 -28.83 -112.42 -81.02
C ARG A 728 -29.86 -113.35 -80.38
N ILE A 729 -30.71 -112.83 -79.50
CA ILE A 729 -31.84 -113.57 -78.90
C ILE A 729 -32.92 -113.87 -79.97
N ALA A 730 -33.29 -112.88 -80.78
CA ALA A 730 -34.28 -113.05 -81.86
C ALA A 730 -33.83 -114.09 -82.90
N THR A 731 -32.53 -114.11 -83.23
CA THR A 731 -31.96 -115.04 -84.20
C THR A 731 -32.00 -116.49 -83.70
N LEU A 732 -31.67 -116.73 -82.42
CA LEU A 732 -31.73 -118.04 -81.79
C LEU A 732 -33.17 -118.58 -81.70
N GLN A 733 -34.14 -117.72 -81.40
CA GLN A 733 -35.56 -118.08 -81.38
C GLN A 733 -36.09 -118.53 -82.75
N LYS A 734 -35.65 -117.86 -83.83
CA LYS A 734 -36.02 -118.21 -85.21
C LYS A 734 -35.49 -119.59 -85.61
N GLN A 735 -34.25 -119.91 -85.25
CA GLN A 735 -33.63 -121.22 -85.53
C GLN A 735 -34.31 -122.37 -84.78
N ILE A 736 -34.72 -122.15 -83.52
CA ILE A 736 -35.47 -123.14 -82.73
C ILE A 736 -36.83 -123.45 -83.38
N ARG A 737 -37.50 -122.44 -83.92
CA ARG A 737 -38.83 -122.58 -84.56
C ARG A 737 -38.74 -123.40 -85.85
N ALA A 738 -37.81 -123.07 -86.74
CA ALA A 738 -37.61 -123.78 -87.99
C ALA A 738 -37.31 -125.27 -87.79
N LYS A 739 -36.44 -125.62 -86.82
CA LYS A 739 -36.11 -127.01 -86.51
C LYS A 739 -37.29 -127.80 -85.92
N LYS A 740 -38.17 -127.16 -85.12
CA LYS A 740 -39.40 -127.78 -84.60
C LYS A 740 -40.39 -128.15 -85.69
N ASP A 741 -40.51 -127.31 -86.72
CA ASP A 741 -41.46 -127.55 -87.82
C ASP A 741 -41.02 -128.73 -88.70
N THR A 742 -39.73 -128.83 -89.03
CA THR A 742 -39.16 -130.03 -89.69
C THR A 742 -39.39 -131.32 -88.90
N LEU A 743 -39.35 -131.25 -87.56
CA LEU A 743 -39.52 -132.42 -86.70
C LEU A 743 -40.98 -132.92 -86.67
N ARG A 744 -41.95 -132.02 -86.86
CA ARG A 744 -43.36 -132.39 -87.03
C ARG A 744 -43.62 -133.09 -88.35
N GLN A 745 -42.99 -132.63 -89.42
CA GLN A 745 -43.17 -133.17 -90.76
C GLN A 745 -42.66 -134.63 -90.86
N LEU A 746 -41.47 -134.90 -90.31
CA LEU A 746 -40.89 -136.25 -90.24
C LEU A 746 -41.72 -137.24 -89.40
N ARG A 747 -42.41 -136.75 -88.34
CA ARG A 747 -43.29 -137.61 -87.53
C ARG A 747 -44.59 -137.96 -88.25
N SER A 748 -45.16 -137.01 -89.01
CA SER A 748 -46.36 -137.23 -89.82
C SER A 748 -46.15 -138.28 -90.93
N GLU A 749 -44.95 -138.34 -91.53
CA GLU A 749 -44.63 -139.31 -92.58
C GLU A 749 -44.47 -140.73 -92.03
N LEU A 750 -43.95 -140.87 -90.80
CA LEU A 750 -43.80 -142.16 -90.12
C LEU A 750 -45.17 -142.78 -89.76
N ASP A 751 -46.11 -141.96 -89.23
CA ASP A 751 -47.45 -142.41 -88.84
C ASP A 751 -48.30 -142.86 -90.05
N ALA A 752 -48.12 -142.24 -91.22
CA ALA A 752 -48.82 -142.60 -92.45
C ALA A 752 -48.32 -143.93 -93.05
N MET A 753 -47.03 -144.26 -92.86
CA MET A 753 -46.40 -145.48 -93.37
C MET A 753 -46.68 -146.69 -92.46
N GLU A 754 -46.76 -146.49 -91.14
CA GLU A 754 -47.13 -147.55 -90.19
C GLU A 754 -48.60 -148.00 -90.36
N ALA A 755 -49.52 -147.09 -90.69
CA ALA A 755 -50.93 -147.41 -90.94
C ALA A 755 -51.19 -148.24 -92.22
N ALA A 756 -50.28 -148.21 -93.21
CA ALA A 756 -50.38 -149.00 -94.44
C ALA A 756 -49.90 -150.45 -94.28
N ILE A 757 -49.04 -150.73 -93.30
CA ILE A 757 -48.47 -152.06 -93.02
C ILE A 757 -49.45 -152.93 -92.20
N ASP A 758 -50.29 -152.33 -91.35
CA ASP A 758 -51.22 -153.05 -90.47
C ASP A 758 -52.50 -153.61 -91.16
N ALA A 759 -52.80 -153.21 -92.40
CA ALA A 759 -54.02 -153.62 -93.11
C ALA A 759 -53.91 -154.96 -93.88
N ALA A 760 -52.71 -155.50 -94.08
CA ALA A 760 -52.46 -156.73 -94.86
C ALA A 760 -51.98 -157.92 -93.99
N ARG A 761 -52.65 -158.10 -92.83
CA ARG A 761 -53.07 -159.39 -92.21
C ARG A 761 -52.55 -160.72 -92.85
N PRO A 762 -52.58 -161.87 -92.13
CA PRO A 762 -52.80 -162.10 -90.69
C PRO A 762 -52.03 -163.30 -90.06
N VAL A 763 -51.82 -163.21 -88.74
CA VAL A 763 -51.82 -164.31 -87.74
C VAL A 763 -50.73 -165.40 -87.83
N GLY A 764 -49.74 -165.25 -86.95
CA GLY A 764 -49.64 -166.15 -85.80
C GLY A 764 -48.90 -167.49 -85.95
N LEU A 765 -48.05 -167.74 -84.96
CA LEU A 765 -47.61 -169.07 -84.46
C LEU A 765 -46.57 -169.84 -85.28
N ARG A 766 -45.36 -169.28 -85.31
CA ARG A 766 -44.10 -170.03 -85.45
C ARG A 766 -43.09 -169.38 -84.49
N LYS A 767 -43.27 -169.50 -83.18
CA LYS A 767 -42.69 -170.64 -82.44
C LYS A 767 -43.46 -170.90 -81.14
N PHE A 768 -44.69 -171.34 -81.33
CA PHE A 768 -45.44 -172.27 -80.47
C PHE A 768 -44.77 -173.67 -80.49
N LEU A 769 -43.46 -173.67 -80.29
CA LEU A 769 -42.61 -174.81 -79.99
C LEU A 769 -41.88 -174.31 -78.74
N LEU A 770 -42.14 -174.78 -77.54
CA LEU A 770 -42.18 -176.18 -77.19
C LEU A 770 -42.86 -176.31 -75.82
N ASP A 771 -44.14 -176.67 -75.84
CA ASP A 771 -44.72 -177.63 -74.91
C ASP A 771 -44.39 -179.05 -75.43
N ILE A 772 -43.09 -179.33 -75.48
CA ILE A 772 -42.55 -180.69 -75.39
C ILE A 772 -42.35 -180.87 -73.88
N GLN A 773 -43.04 -181.77 -73.20
CA GLN A 773 -43.48 -183.05 -73.72
C GLN A 773 -44.59 -183.61 -72.83
N ALA A 774 -45.79 -183.05 -72.98
CA ALA A 774 -47.03 -183.75 -72.64
C ALA A 774 -47.88 -183.86 -73.92
N ALA A 775 -47.29 -184.20 -75.08
CA ALA A 775 -46.84 -185.57 -75.33
C ALA A 775 -47.65 -186.60 -74.55
N ILE A 776 -48.89 -186.75 -74.96
CA ILE A 776 -49.27 -188.12 -75.30
C ILE A 776 -48.88 -188.24 -76.76
N SER A 777 -47.58 -188.44 -76.94
CA SER A 777 -46.99 -189.74 -76.73
C SER A 777 -47.70 -190.64 -77.66
N ARG A 778 -46.84 -191.07 -78.54
CA ARG A 778 -46.97 -192.36 -79.10
C ARG A 778 -48.15 -192.33 -80.04
N PHE A 779 -47.78 -192.32 -81.31
CA PHE A 779 -47.35 -193.60 -81.86
C PHE A 779 -48.56 -194.50 -81.74
N LEU A 780 -48.88 -195.07 -82.86
CA LEU A 780 -50.00 -195.95 -82.92
C LEU A 780 -51.29 -195.12 -82.96
N ARG A 781 -51.60 -194.61 -84.12
CA ARG A 781 -51.79 -195.65 -85.10
C ARG A 781 -50.92 -195.32 -86.29
N ASN A 782 -49.93 -196.18 -86.49
CA ASN A 782 -50.28 -197.40 -87.22
C ASN A 782 -51.16 -196.90 -88.35
N LEU A 783 -50.55 -196.27 -89.28
CA LEU A 783 -49.77 -197.10 -90.13
C LEU A 783 -48.95 -196.06 -90.84
N ARG A 784 -47.65 -196.31 -90.77
CA ARG A 784 -47.07 -197.07 -91.87
C ARG A 784 -47.20 -196.20 -93.08
N SER A 785 -46.06 -195.63 -93.41
CA SER A 785 -45.29 -196.32 -94.42
C SER A 785 -46.13 -196.32 -95.68
N LEU A 786 -45.86 -195.35 -96.50
CA LEU A 786 -45.06 -195.67 -97.65
C LEU A 786 -44.64 -194.31 -98.20
N PHE A 787 -43.35 -193.98 -98.04
CA PHE A 787 -42.61 -193.08 -98.93
C PHE A 787 -43.00 -191.59 -99.04
N GLY A 788 -42.03 -190.73 -98.66
CA GLY A 788 -41.30 -189.85 -99.59
C GLY A 788 -41.96 -188.57 -100.14
N PHE A 789 -41.17 -187.48 -100.06
CA PHE A 789 -41.10 -186.36 -101.03
C PHE A 789 -42.30 -185.35 -101.06
N LYS A 790 -42.20 -184.05 -101.43
CA LYS A 790 -41.14 -183.08 -101.85
C LYS A 790 -41.79 -181.66 -101.99
N ASP A 791 -40.94 -180.61 -102.06
CA ASP A 791 -40.97 -179.38 -102.90
C ASP A 791 -41.90 -178.13 -102.63
N ASP A 792 -41.21 -176.96 -102.51
CA ASP A 792 -41.15 -175.76 -103.41
C ASP A 792 -42.10 -174.51 -103.42
N LEU A 793 -41.45 -173.33 -103.71
CA LEU A 793 -41.86 -172.00 -104.31
C LEU A 793 -42.42 -170.87 -103.39
N GLU A 794 -42.33 -169.53 -103.58
CA GLU A 794 -41.52 -168.48 -104.31
C GLU A 794 -42.09 -167.08 -103.85
N GLU A 795 -41.28 -166.10 -103.42
CA GLU A 795 -41.01 -164.75 -104.02
C GLU A 795 -42.01 -163.56 -103.77
N THR A 796 -41.49 -162.36 -103.41
CA THR A 796 -42.08 -160.98 -103.25
C THR A 796 -42.46 -160.42 -101.83
N ALA A 797 -41.50 -159.88 -101.04
CA ALA A 797 -41.78 -158.98 -99.89
C ALA A 797 -40.56 -158.19 -99.29
N SER A 798 -39.51 -157.82 -100.05
CA SER A 798 -38.25 -157.29 -99.48
C SER A 798 -37.93 -155.78 -99.69
N GLN A 799 -38.91 -154.92 -99.98
CA GLN A 799 -38.65 -153.48 -100.28
C GLN A 799 -39.13 -152.47 -99.21
N THR A 800 -39.92 -152.87 -98.21
CA THR A 800 -40.61 -151.94 -97.29
C THR A 800 -40.00 -151.79 -95.89
N GLN A 801 -38.93 -152.53 -95.55
CA GLN A 801 -38.35 -152.53 -94.20
C GLN A 801 -37.15 -151.58 -93.99
N ASP A 802 -36.42 -151.20 -95.05
CA ASP A 802 -35.21 -150.35 -94.93
C ASP A 802 -35.51 -148.84 -94.82
N GLU A 803 -36.65 -148.37 -95.35
CA GLU A 803 -37.02 -146.93 -95.35
C GLU A 803 -37.54 -146.43 -93.98
N THR A 804 -38.06 -147.33 -93.12
CA THR A 804 -38.62 -146.95 -91.81
C THR A 804 -37.55 -146.74 -90.73
N ALA A 805 -36.38 -147.37 -90.84
CA ALA A 805 -35.28 -147.23 -89.88
C ALA A 805 -34.52 -145.90 -90.03
N THR A 806 -34.39 -145.37 -91.24
CA THR A 806 -33.69 -144.11 -91.53
C THR A 806 -34.45 -142.87 -91.04
N ILE A 807 -35.79 -142.89 -91.09
CA ILE A 807 -36.63 -141.79 -90.61
C ILE A 807 -36.56 -141.65 -89.08
N ARG A 808 -36.47 -142.76 -88.32
CA ARG A 808 -36.37 -142.74 -86.85
C ARG A 808 -35.06 -142.10 -86.34
N GLN A 809 -33.93 -142.34 -86.99
CA GLN A 809 -32.63 -141.78 -86.59
C GLN A 809 -32.53 -140.25 -86.85
N ASN A 810 -33.22 -139.74 -87.87
CA ASN A 810 -33.27 -138.31 -88.19
C ASN A 810 -34.12 -137.49 -87.19
N ILE A 811 -35.08 -138.14 -86.53
CA ILE A 811 -35.90 -137.51 -85.48
C ILE A 811 -35.08 -137.28 -84.20
N GLU A 812 -34.23 -138.24 -83.80
CA GLU A 812 -33.44 -138.18 -82.56
C GLU A 812 -32.25 -137.19 -82.64
N THR A 813 -31.65 -137.03 -83.81
CA THR A 813 -30.64 -135.99 -84.06
C THR A 813 -31.24 -134.58 -84.06
N SER A 814 -32.48 -134.42 -84.51
CA SER A 814 -33.15 -133.12 -84.54
C SER A 814 -33.67 -132.67 -83.16
N THR A 815 -33.99 -133.59 -82.24
CA THR A 815 -34.40 -133.24 -80.86
C THR A 815 -33.24 -132.72 -80.01
N SER A 816 -32.06 -133.34 -80.06
CA SER A 816 -30.88 -132.92 -79.29
C SER A 816 -30.38 -131.52 -79.69
N HIS A 817 -30.52 -131.14 -80.95
CA HIS A 817 -30.10 -129.82 -81.45
C HIS A 817 -30.97 -128.66 -80.90
N ILE A 818 -32.26 -128.92 -80.66
CA ILE A 818 -33.19 -127.92 -80.09
C ILE A 818 -32.85 -127.62 -78.63
N GLU A 819 -32.39 -128.60 -77.85
CA GLU A 819 -32.02 -128.38 -76.44
C GLU A 819 -30.76 -127.53 -76.26
N SER A 820 -29.79 -127.70 -77.15
CA SER A 820 -28.56 -126.88 -77.18
C SER A 820 -28.87 -125.39 -77.43
N LEU A 821 -29.76 -125.09 -78.38
CA LEU A 821 -30.12 -123.71 -78.72
C LEU A 821 -30.88 -123.01 -77.58
N LYS A 822 -31.74 -123.72 -76.84
CA LYS A 822 -32.45 -123.17 -75.67
C LYS A 822 -31.53 -122.75 -74.53
N ARG A 823 -30.41 -123.46 -74.31
CA ARG A 823 -29.44 -123.09 -73.27
C ARG A 823 -28.71 -121.79 -73.60
N LYS A 824 -28.41 -121.56 -74.89
CA LYS A 824 -27.75 -120.33 -75.37
C LYS A 824 -28.63 -119.10 -75.26
N GLU A 825 -29.94 -119.24 -75.48
CA GLU A 825 -30.92 -118.15 -75.31
C GLU A 825 -31.00 -117.65 -73.86
N LYS A 826 -31.01 -118.56 -72.88
CA LYS A 826 -31.14 -118.22 -71.45
C LYS A 826 -29.95 -117.42 -70.92
N ALA A 827 -28.74 -117.69 -71.41
CA ALA A 827 -27.54 -116.96 -71.00
C ALA A 827 -27.53 -115.50 -71.49
N ALA A 828 -28.08 -115.23 -72.69
CA ALA A 828 -28.12 -113.87 -73.25
C ALA A 828 -29.12 -112.95 -72.52
N ILE A 829 -30.21 -113.49 -71.98
CA ILE A 829 -31.23 -112.71 -71.25
C ILE A 829 -30.69 -112.15 -69.92
N ASN A 830 -29.89 -112.93 -69.19
CA ASN A 830 -29.36 -112.51 -67.88
C ASN A 830 -28.34 -111.36 -68.00
N HIS A 831 -27.59 -111.28 -69.10
CA HIS A 831 -26.61 -110.20 -69.34
C HIS A 831 -27.30 -108.83 -69.53
N ALA A 832 -28.47 -108.81 -70.18
CA ALA A 832 -29.20 -107.57 -70.45
C ALA A 832 -29.81 -106.92 -69.19
N LEU A 833 -30.06 -107.68 -68.13
CA LEU A 833 -30.70 -107.17 -66.91
C LEU A 833 -29.72 -106.35 -66.04
N MET A 834 -28.45 -106.76 -65.95
CA MET A 834 -27.45 -106.07 -65.12
C MET A 834 -27.09 -104.66 -65.65
N MET A 835 -27.01 -104.48 -66.96
CA MET A 835 -26.66 -103.16 -67.53
C MET A 835 -27.74 -102.10 -67.29
N SER A 836 -29.01 -102.49 -67.18
CA SER A 836 -30.11 -101.56 -66.94
C SER A 836 -30.14 -100.96 -65.53
N GLU A 837 -29.60 -101.64 -64.53
CA GLU A 837 -29.58 -101.16 -63.13
C GLU A 837 -28.46 -100.13 -62.89
N GLN A 838 -27.32 -100.27 -63.57
CA GLN A 838 -26.18 -99.34 -63.42
C GLN A 838 -26.47 -97.95 -64.01
N ALA A 839 -27.21 -97.88 -65.12
CA ALA A 839 -27.56 -96.60 -65.76
C ALA A 839 -28.50 -95.73 -64.90
N ALA A 840 -29.39 -96.33 -64.10
CA ALA A 840 -30.36 -95.60 -63.28
C ALA A 840 -29.73 -94.90 -62.05
N GLN A 841 -28.62 -95.43 -61.52
CA GLN A 841 -27.92 -94.84 -60.36
C GLN A 841 -27.07 -93.63 -60.75
N ALA A 842 -26.45 -93.63 -61.93
CA ALA A 842 -25.61 -92.53 -62.42
C ALA A 842 -26.40 -91.21 -62.59
N MET A 843 -27.61 -91.27 -63.13
CA MET A 843 -28.46 -90.09 -63.37
C MET A 843 -28.94 -89.38 -62.09
N LYS A 844 -29.19 -90.10 -60.99
CA LYS A 844 -29.59 -89.49 -59.70
C LYS A 844 -28.45 -88.74 -59.03
N ALA A 845 -27.22 -89.21 -59.17
CA ALA A 845 -26.04 -88.55 -58.59
C ALA A 845 -25.68 -87.24 -59.32
N GLN A 846 -25.94 -87.15 -60.63
CA GLN A 846 -25.67 -85.94 -61.42
C GLN A 846 -26.62 -84.79 -61.06
N LYS A 847 -27.92 -85.06 -60.94
CA LYS A 847 -28.93 -84.04 -60.60
C LYS A 847 -28.77 -83.45 -59.19
N ALA A 848 -28.25 -84.23 -58.24
CA ALA A 848 -27.97 -83.75 -56.89
C ALA A 848 -26.75 -82.80 -56.84
N ARG A 849 -25.78 -82.98 -57.74
CA ARG A 849 -24.58 -82.13 -57.83
C ARG A 849 -24.86 -80.76 -58.45
N GLU A 850 -25.75 -80.67 -59.44
CA GLU A 850 -26.14 -79.38 -60.04
C GLU A 850 -26.86 -78.47 -59.05
N LYS A 851 -27.84 -78.99 -58.30
CA LYS A 851 -28.57 -78.21 -57.31
C LYS A 851 -27.66 -77.70 -56.17
N ALA A 852 -26.71 -78.52 -55.73
CA ALA A 852 -25.72 -78.11 -54.72
C ALA A 852 -24.78 -77.01 -55.23
N ARG A 853 -24.49 -76.97 -56.54
CA ARG A 853 -23.70 -75.89 -57.17
C ARG A 853 -24.47 -74.57 -57.21
N GLU A 854 -25.75 -74.58 -57.60
CA GLU A 854 -26.57 -73.36 -57.67
C GLU A 854 -26.81 -72.72 -56.29
N ASP A 855 -27.04 -73.54 -55.26
CA ASP A 855 -27.24 -73.04 -53.90
C ASP A 855 -25.92 -72.51 -53.29
N ALA A 856 -24.77 -73.13 -53.61
CA ALA A 856 -23.46 -72.62 -53.22
C ALA A 856 -23.09 -71.30 -53.94
N GLN A 857 -23.53 -71.13 -55.19
CA GLN A 857 -23.32 -69.89 -55.95
C GLN A 857 -24.13 -68.72 -55.37
N ARG A 858 -25.42 -68.93 -55.08
CA ARG A 858 -26.28 -67.90 -54.46
C ARG A 858 -25.78 -67.46 -53.08
N ALA A 859 -25.34 -68.41 -52.24
CA ALA A 859 -24.77 -68.08 -50.94
C ALA A 859 -23.49 -67.23 -51.06
N ARG A 860 -22.64 -67.48 -52.08
CA ARG A 860 -21.45 -66.66 -52.36
C ARG A 860 -21.81 -65.24 -52.82
N GLU A 861 -22.80 -65.09 -53.69
CA GLU A 861 -23.25 -63.78 -54.18
C GLU A 861 -23.86 -62.92 -53.05
N GLU A 862 -24.68 -63.50 -52.18
CA GLU A 862 -25.22 -62.82 -51.00
C GLU A 862 -24.11 -62.39 -50.02
N GLN A 863 -23.13 -63.26 -49.78
CA GLN A 863 -22.00 -62.97 -48.90
C GLN A 863 -21.10 -61.86 -49.46
N GLN A 864 -20.90 -61.82 -50.78
CA GLN A 864 -20.17 -60.74 -51.46
C GLN A 864 -20.91 -59.40 -51.37
N GLN A 865 -22.25 -59.39 -51.52
CA GLN A 865 -23.04 -58.16 -51.39
C GLN A 865 -23.00 -57.59 -49.96
N ILE A 866 -23.10 -58.45 -48.94
CA ILE A 866 -23.00 -58.03 -47.53
C ILE A 866 -21.60 -57.48 -47.23
N ALA A 867 -20.54 -58.12 -47.73
CA ALA A 867 -19.16 -57.65 -47.59
C ALA A 867 -18.94 -56.30 -48.29
N GLN A 868 -19.52 -56.12 -49.48
CA GLN A 868 -19.42 -54.87 -50.24
C GLN A 868 -20.13 -53.71 -49.53
N GLN A 869 -21.35 -53.93 -49.02
CA GLN A 869 -22.08 -52.94 -48.24
C GLN A 869 -21.33 -52.55 -46.97
N ALA A 870 -20.77 -53.52 -46.25
CA ALA A 870 -19.97 -53.27 -45.04
C ALA A 870 -18.68 -52.47 -45.32
N ARG A 871 -18.07 -52.63 -46.50
CA ARG A 871 -16.91 -51.82 -46.93
C ARG A 871 -17.29 -50.39 -47.27
N GLU A 872 -18.47 -50.20 -47.87
CA GLU A 872 -18.98 -48.87 -48.22
C GLU A 872 -19.34 -48.06 -46.96
N ASP A 873 -19.99 -48.68 -45.98
CA ASP A 873 -20.29 -48.06 -44.68
C ASP A 873 -19.00 -47.67 -43.92
N LEU A 874 -17.99 -48.54 -43.90
CA LEU A 874 -16.70 -48.23 -43.28
C LEU A 874 -15.97 -47.09 -44.04
N ARG A 875 -16.06 -47.02 -45.38
CA ARG A 875 -15.49 -45.93 -46.17
C ARG A 875 -16.16 -44.60 -45.86
N GLN A 876 -17.49 -44.56 -45.73
CA GLN A 876 -18.21 -43.36 -45.33
C GLN A 876 -17.80 -42.89 -43.93
N GLN A 877 -17.65 -43.82 -42.97
CA GLN A 877 -17.16 -43.48 -41.62
C GLN A 877 -15.75 -42.89 -41.62
N VAL A 878 -14.84 -43.41 -42.46
CA VAL A 878 -13.49 -42.83 -42.61
C VAL A 878 -13.58 -41.41 -43.19
N ALA A 879 -14.39 -41.20 -44.22
CA ALA A 879 -14.54 -39.89 -44.86
C ALA A 879 -15.09 -38.82 -43.91
N VAL A 880 -16.07 -39.16 -43.06
CA VAL A 880 -16.61 -38.25 -42.03
C VAL A 880 -15.52 -37.90 -41.01
N LYS A 881 -14.83 -38.90 -40.46
CA LYS A 881 -13.78 -38.67 -39.45
C LYS A 881 -12.58 -37.88 -39.99
N GLN A 882 -12.22 -38.07 -41.26
CA GLN A 882 -11.17 -37.29 -41.92
C GLN A 882 -11.61 -35.84 -42.15
N ARG A 883 -12.86 -35.60 -42.56
CA ARG A 883 -13.41 -34.23 -42.66
C ARG A 883 -13.41 -33.52 -41.31
N ASP A 884 -13.87 -34.18 -40.25
CA ASP A 884 -13.88 -33.60 -38.91
C ASP A 884 -12.45 -33.27 -38.46
N ALA A 885 -11.48 -34.19 -38.67
CA ALA A 885 -10.07 -33.92 -38.34
C ALA A 885 -9.50 -32.69 -39.06
N VAL A 886 -9.87 -32.46 -40.33
CA VAL A 886 -9.48 -31.26 -41.09
C VAL A 886 -10.13 -30.00 -40.51
N ILE A 887 -11.40 -30.05 -40.09
CA ILE A 887 -12.08 -28.91 -39.44
C ILE A 887 -11.35 -28.54 -38.14
N TYR A 888 -11.05 -29.51 -37.27
CA TYR A 888 -10.33 -29.27 -36.03
C TYR A 888 -8.89 -28.77 -36.27
N LYS A 889 -8.25 -29.21 -37.35
CA LYS A 889 -6.94 -28.68 -37.78
C LYS A 889 -7.03 -27.20 -38.13
N ASN A 890 -8.00 -26.80 -38.96
CA ASN A 890 -8.16 -25.38 -39.34
C ASN A 890 -8.53 -24.49 -38.14
N LEU A 891 -9.36 -25.00 -37.22
CA LEU A 891 -9.67 -24.32 -35.95
C LEU A 891 -8.41 -24.15 -35.09
N ALA A 892 -7.57 -25.18 -34.98
CA ALA A 892 -6.30 -25.09 -34.25
C ALA A 892 -5.33 -24.08 -34.89
N GLU A 893 -5.20 -24.06 -36.22
CA GLU A 893 -4.37 -23.07 -36.93
C GLU A 893 -4.87 -21.63 -36.71
N THR A 894 -6.19 -21.42 -36.65
CA THR A 894 -6.80 -20.11 -36.37
C THR A 894 -6.55 -19.65 -34.93
N GLU A 895 -6.66 -20.57 -33.96
CA GLU A 895 -6.32 -20.29 -32.56
C GLU A 895 -4.82 -20.02 -32.38
N GLU A 896 -3.95 -20.76 -33.08
CA GLU A 896 -2.50 -20.56 -33.02
C GLU A 896 -2.10 -19.17 -33.56
N SER A 897 -2.70 -18.72 -34.66
CA SER A 897 -2.50 -17.36 -35.18
C SER A 897 -2.97 -16.28 -34.19
N SER A 898 -4.12 -16.49 -33.56
CA SER A 898 -4.66 -15.59 -32.53
C SER A 898 -3.73 -15.51 -31.31
N LEU A 899 -3.18 -16.66 -30.87
CA LEU A 899 -2.22 -16.74 -29.78
C LEU A 899 -0.90 -16.02 -30.11
N GLN A 900 -0.41 -16.09 -31.36
CA GLN A 900 0.77 -15.33 -31.79
C GLN A 900 0.53 -13.82 -31.73
N SER A 901 -0.66 -13.36 -32.14
CA SER A 901 -1.06 -11.95 -32.01
C SER A 901 -1.06 -11.51 -30.55
N LEU A 902 -1.69 -12.28 -29.65
CA LEU A 902 -1.72 -12.00 -28.21
C LEU A 902 -0.31 -11.99 -27.59
N LYS A 903 0.59 -12.90 -27.99
CA LYS A 903 2.00 -12.91 -27.57
C LYS A 903 2.74 -11.65 -27.97
N SER A 904 2.47 -11.12 -29.17
CA SER A 904 3.06 -9.88 -29.66
C SER A 904 2.55 -8.65 -28.88
N GLU A 905 1.24 -8.61 -28.60
CA GLU A 905 0.60 -7.58 -27.78
C GLU A 905 1.14 -7.59 -26.34
N TYR A 906 1.23 -8.77 -25.71
CA TYR A 906 1.83 -8.93 -24.38
C TYR A 906 3.27 -8.41 -24.32
N LYS A 907 4.08 -8.69 -25.36
CA LYS A 907 5.45 -8.18 -25.45
C LYS A 907 5.49 -6.66 -25.61
N ALA A 908 4.58 -6.08 -26.39
CA ALA A 908 4.46 -4.63 -26.57
C ALA A 908 4.06 -3.94 -25.26
N LEU A 909 3.02 -4.42 -24.57
CA LEU A 909 2.59 -3.92 -23.27
C LEU A 909 3.68 -4.06 -22.20
N ARG A 910 4.44 -5.17 -22.19
CA ARG A 910 5.57 -5.36 -21.28
C ARG A 910 6.68 -4.34 -21.51
N LYS A 911 6.97 -4.00 -22.77
CA LYS A 911 7.93 -2.96 -23.14
C LYS A 911 7.42 -1.57 -22.70
N GLN A 912 6.13 -1.29 -22.93
CA GLN A 912 5.49 -0.05 -22.47
C GLN A 912 5.59 0.10 -20.94
N ARG A 913 5.22 -0.94 -20.17
CA ARG A 913 5.34 -0.95 -18.71
C ARG A 913 6.77 -0.66 -18.26
N HIS A 914 7.76 -1.26 -18.90
CA HIS A 914 9.17 -1.02 -18.56
C HIS A 914 9.59 0.43 -18.83
N GLY A 915 9.09 1.05 -19.92
CA GLY A 915 9.29 2.48 -20.20
C GLY A 915 8.72 3.37 -19.11
N ILE A 916 7.45 3.16 -18.74
CA ILE A 916 6.77 3.94 -17.69
C ILE A 916 7.46 3.76 -16.33
N ILE A 917 7.90 2.54 -15.99
CA ILE A 917 8.67 2.30 -14.75
C ILE A 917 10.02 3.02 -14.78
N SER A 918 10.71 3.07 -15.92
CA SER A 918 11.96 3.83 -16.05
C SER A 918 11.72 5.33 -15.89
N ASP A 919 10.63 5.86 -16.42
CA ASP A 919 10.27 7.27 -16.23
C ASP A 919 9.92 7.58 -14.78
N ARG A 920 9.20 6.67 -14.11
CA ARG A 920 8.89 6.74 -12.68
C ARG A 920 10.12 6.97 -11.81
N GLU A 921 11.28 6.41 -12.19
CA GLU A 921 12.52 6.59 -11.44
C GLU A 921 12.99 8.05 -11.41
N LEU A 922 12.80 8.81 -12.49
CA LEU A 922 13.14 10.24 -12.55
C LEU A 922 12.29 11.06 -11.57
N PHE A 923 10.98 10.82 -11.52
CA PHE A 923 10.07 11.53 -10.61
C PHE A 923 10.24 11.06 -9.17
N ASN A 924 10.53 9.77 -8.96
CA ASN A 924 10.81 9.22 -7.64
C ASN A 924 12.10 9.80 -7.05
N PHE A 925 13.12 10.01 -7.87
CA PHE A 925 14.31 10.77 -7.48
C PHE A 925 13.92 12.16 -6.94
N TRP A 926 13.22 12.99 -7.73
CA TRP A 926 12.86 14.34 -7.30
C TRP A 926 11.92 14.36 -6.09
N SER A 927 10.97 13.44 -6.02
CA SER A 927 10.10 13.26 -4.85
C SER A 927 10.91 12.99 -3.59
N SER A 928 11.92 12.12 -3.67
CA SER A 928 12.82 11.84 -2.55
C SER A 928 13.72 13.04 -2.21
N SER A 929 14.23 13.73 -3.24
CA SER A 929 15.15 14.88 -3.13
C SER A 929 14.49 16.12 -2.52
N LEU A 930 13.17 16.26 -2.68
CA LEU A 930 12.37 17.41 -2.18
C LEU A 930 11.74 17.17 -0.80
N THR A 931 12.00 16.03 -0.14
CA THR A 931 11.43 15.74 1.18
C THR A 931 12.02 16.63 2.29
N LYS A 932 11.18 16.99 3.29
CA LYS A 932 11.62 17.77 4.47
C LYS A 932 12.53 17.00 5.44
N ARG A 933 12.65 15.66 5.32
CA ARG A 933 13.46 14.82 6.20
C ARG A 933 14.40 13.94 5.39
N THR A 934 15.70 14.08 5.61
CA THR A 934 16.70 13.10 5.18
C THR A 934 16.47 11.78 5.91
N LYS A 935 16.39 10.67 5.18
CA LYS A 935 16.39 9.33 5.78
C LYS A 935 17.72 9.18 6.54
N ARG A 936 17.65 8.89 7.84
CA ARG A 936 18.84 8.58 8.67
C ARG A 936 19.68 7.52 7.95
N ALA A 937 20.98 7.78 7.78
CA ALA A 937 21.91 6.85 7.18
C ALA A 937 21.79 5.46 7.84
N THR A 938 21.44 4.45 7.04
CA THR A 938 21.68 3.06 7.41
C THR A 938 23.20 2.85 7.48
N LYS A 939 23.70 2.34 8.60
CA LYS A 939 25.13 2.08 8.88
C LYS A 939 25.88 1.65 7.60
N GLY A 940 26.78 2.49 7.09
CA GLY A 940 27.74 2.14 6.03
C GLY A 940 27.67 2.94 4.71
N LYS A 941 26.65 3.79 4.47
CA LYS A 941 26.66 4.78 3.35
C LYS A 941 26.53 6.19 3.91
N ALA A 942 27.36 7.12 3.42
CA ALA A 942 27.21 8.54 3.74
C ALA A 942 25.77 8.98 3.44
N ALA A 943 25.17 9.78 4.33
CA ALA A 943 23.85 10.34 4.07
C ALA A 943 23.93 11.21 2.81
N THR A 944 23.31 10.79 1.72
CA THR A 944 23.17 11.65 0.54
C THR A 944 22.25 12.81 0.92
N THR A 945 22.80 14.03 0.92
CA THR A 945 22.04 15.25 1.16
C THR A 945 20.98 15.39 0.06
N ASN A 946 19.73 15.57 0.46
CA ASN A 946 18.64 15.78 -0.50
C ASN A 946 18.71 17.22 -1.06
N PHE A 947 18.04 17.50 -2.18
CA PHE A 947 18.10 18.82 -2.84
C PHE A 947 17.72 19.97 -1.91
N ARG A 948 16.69 19.78 -1.06
CA ARG A 948 16.30 20.77 -0.06
C ARG A 948 17.43 21.06 0.94
N GLU A 949 18.10 20.03 1.42
CA GLU A 949 19.24 20.15 2.34
C GLU A 949 20.47 20.76 1.67
N HIS A 950 20.70 20.47 0.38
CA HIS A 950 21.75 21.10 -0.41
C HIS A 950 21.59 22.63 -0.45
N ILE A 951 20.38 23.11 -0.78
CA ILE A 951 20.06 24.55 -0.77
C ILE A 951 20.26 25.12 0.63
N LEU A 952 19.73 24.46 1.66
CA LEU A 952 19.83 24.94 3.04
C LEU A 952 21.27 25.00 3.54
N HIS A 953 22.12 24.02 3.24
CA HIS A 953 23.52 24.07 3.63
C HIS A 953 24.25 25.26 2.99
N LYS A 954 23.99 25.56 1.71
CA LYS A 954 24.57 26.71 1.01
C LYS A 954 24.14 28.03 1.69
N VAL A 955 22.85 28.17 1.94
CA VAL A 955 22.25 29.31 2.65
C VAL A 955 22.78 29.46 4.08
N ILE A 956 22.86 28.37 4.85
CA ILE A 956 23.36 28.40 6.23
C ILE A 956 24.83 28.83 6.25
N SER A 957 25.62 28.44 5.24
CA SER A 957 26.99 28.91 5.05
C SER A 957 27.05 30.43 4.84
N GLU A 958 26.19 30.96 3.95
CA GLU A 958 26.05 32.41 3.75
C GLU A 958 25.63 33.12 5.05
N LEU A 959 24.64 32.58 5.76
CA LEU A 959 24.14 33.15 7.02
C LEU A 959 25.22 33.15 8.11
N ASN A 960 26.05 32.11 8.22
CA ASN A 960 27.18 32.05 9.13
C ASN A 960 28.21 33.15 8.82
N SER A 961 28.49 33.39 7.53
CA SER A 961 29.41 34.45 7.10
C SER A 961 28.89 35.84 7.51
N LEU A 962 27.61 36.11 7.25
CA LEU A 962 26.96 37.37 7.65
C LEU A 962 26.94 37.53 9.18
N LEU A 963 26.58 36.48 9.91
CA LEU A 963 26.57 36.47 11.37
C LEU A 963 27.96 36.80 11.95
N ALA A 964 29.03 36.23 11.39
CA ALA A 964 30.40 36.52 11.81
C ALA A 964 30.76 38.00 11.61
N GLN A 965 30.36 38.59 10.48
CA GLN A 965 30.58 40.00 10.18
C GLN A 965 29.86 40.89 11.21
N VAL A 966 28.57 40.61 11.47
CA VAL A 966 27.79 41.41 12.43
C VAL A 966 28.35 41.30 13.85
N LEU A 967 28.69 40.08 14.29
CA LEU A 967 29.28 39.85 15.62
C LEU A 967 30.59 40.59 15.80
N THR A 968 31.42 40.68 14.77
CA THR A 968 32.68 41.44 14.81
C THR A 968 32.42 42.92 15.14
N VAL A 969 31.40 43.52 14.53
CA VAL A 969 31.04 44.93 14.78
C VAL A 969 30.41 45.13 16.15
N LEU A 970 29.54 44.21 16.60
CA LEU A 970 28.84 44.32 17.88
C LEU A 970 29.74 44.07 19.11
N TYR A 971 30.83 43.31 18.95
CA TYR A 971 31.80 43.03 20.00
C TYR A 971 33.07 43.88 19.93
N ASP A 972 33.30 44.58 18.82
CA ASP A 972 34.52 45.36 18.56
C ASP A 972 35.80 44.50 18.72
N ASP A 973 35.69 43.21 18.39
CA ASP A 973 36.70 42.18 18.64
C ASP A 973 36.55 41.01 17.64
N THR A 974 37.65 40.64 16.99
CA THR A 974 37.71 39.53 16.02
C THR A 974 37.63 38.15 16.67
N ARG A 975 37.89 38.01 17.97
CA ARG A 975 37.83 36.74 18.70
C ARG A 975 36.43 36.10 18.72
N HIS A 976 35.39 36.89 18.44
CA HIS A 976 34.00 36.44 18.42
C HIS A 976 33.55 35.92 17.04
N GLN A 977 34.39 36.01 16.01
CA GLN A 977 34.09 35.50 14.66
C GLN A 977 33.83 34.00 14.64
N HIS A 978 34.59 33.25 15.42
CA HIS A 978 34.45 31.80 15.47
C HIS A 978 33.14 31.33 16.13
N ILE A 979 32.42 32.19 16.88
CA ILE A 979 31.11 31.88 17.47
C ILE A 979 30.08 31.61 16.37
N ALA A 980 30.20 32.27 15.22
CA ALA A 980 29.30 32.04 14.09
C ALA A 980 29.52 30.66 13.46
N THR A 981 30.77 30.18 13.40
CA THR A 981 31.12 28.92 12.74
C THR A 981 30.60 27.72 13.54
N GLY A 982 29.51 27.12 13.07
CA GLY A 982 28.88 25.93 13.66
C GLY A 982 27.61 26.23 14.48
N MET A 983 27.43 27.47 14.95
CA MET A 983 26.28 27.84 15.79
C MET A 983 24.96 27.59 15.06
N LEU A 984 24.85 27.97 13.79
CA LEU A 984 23.61 27.79 13.02
C LEU A 984 23.32 26.33 12.66
N ARG A 985 24.34 25.51 12.40
CA ARG A 985 24.15 24.08 12.11
C ARG A 985 23.59 23.36 13.34
N SER A 986 24.17 23.62 14.51
CA SER A 986 23.66 23.11 15.79
C SER A 986 22.25 23.62 16.11
N LEU A 987 21.96 24.90 15.84
CA LEU A 987 20.62 25.47 16.04
C LEU A 987 19.54 24.84 15.12
N LEU A 988 19.90 24.25 13.99
CA LEU A 988 18.92 23.73 13.02
C LEU A 988 18.74 22.21 13.07
N GLU A 989 19.75 21.46 13.49
CA GLU A 989 19.75 19.99 13.42
C GLU A 989 19.42 19.29 14.76
N GLU A 990 19.69 19.93 15.91
CA GLU A 990 19.46 19.31 17.24
C GLU A 990 18.33 19.97 18.05
N PRO A 991 17.40 19.17 18.63
CA PRO A 991 16.32 19.66 19.51
C PRO A 991 16.81 20.09 20.89
N ASP A 992 17.98 19.62 21.31
CA ASP A 992 18.62 20.06 22.52
C ASP A 992 19.49 21.29 22.22
N VAL A 993 19.21 22.34 22.97
CA VAL A 993 20.01 23.55 23.16
C VAL A 993 21.47 23.35 22.76
N LEU A 994 21.93 24.08 21.73
CA LEU A 994 23.34 24.37 21.43
C LEU A 994 24.30 23.23 21.80
N ASP A 995 24.59 22.39 20.80
CA ASP A 995 25.62 21.36 20.83
C ASP A 995 26.80 21.81 21.71
N PRO A 996 27.15 21.03 22.76
CA PRO A 996 28.28 21.30 23.65
C PRO A 996 29.62 21.44 22.92
N THR A 997 29.69 21.10 21.63
CA THR A 997 30.89 21.17 20.81
C THR A 997 31.08 22.47 20.03
N LEU A 998 30.26 23.50 20.27
CA LEU A 998 30.53 24.89 19.84
C LEU A 998 31.62 25.58 20.68
N ALA A 999 32.74 24.88 20.84
CA ALA A 999 33.92 25.33 21.53
C ALA A 999 34.88 26.01 20.54
N VAL A 1000 34.89 27.34 20.57
CA VAL A 1000 36.09 28.11 20.20
C VAL A 1000 36.84 28.52 21.48
N SER A 1001 36.13 28.50 22.60
CA SER A 1001 36.69 28.18 23.91
C SER A 1001 35.55 27.58 24.76
N PRO A 1002 35.76 26.52 25.56
CA PRO A 1002 34.71 25.71 26.20
C PRO A 1002 33.89 26.39 27.31
N SER A 1003 33.99 27.72 27.47
CA SER A 1003 33.73 28.36 28.76
C SER A 1003 32.35 28.96 28.97
N LEU A 1004 31.47 29.12 27.98
CA LEU A 1004 30.15 29.72 28.26
C LEU A 1004 29.07 29.34 27.22
N ALA A 1005 28.27 28.31 27.53
CA ALA A 1005 26.99 28.05 26.86
C ALA A 1005 26.17 29.35 26.75
N TYR A 1006 25.38 29.57 25.68
CA TYR A 1006 24.60 30.80 25.47
C TYR A 1006 23.83 31.26 26.72
N GLY A 1007 23.23 30.32 27.46
CA GLY A 1007 22.53 30.62 28.73
C GLY A 1007 23.42 31.08 29.89
N LYS A 1008 24.72 30.79 29.84
CA LYS A 1008 25.73 31.25 30.81
C LYS A 1008 26.28 32.66 30.46
N ARG A 1009 25.97 33.21 29.28
CA ARG A 1009 26.36 34.57 28.87
C ARG A 1009 25.52 35.63 29.59
N SER A 1010 26.10 36.81 29.81
CA SER A 1010 25.37 37.94 30.39
C SER A 1010 24.14 38.32 29.53
N SER A 1011 23.15 38.98 30.12
CA SER A 1011 21.95 39.43 29.38
C SER A 1011 22.31 40.33 28.19
N GLY A 1012 23.28 41.23 28.35
CA GLY A 1012 23.80 42.07 27.28
C GLY A 1012 24.49 41.29 26.16
N GLU A 1013 25.30 40.28 26.49
CA GLU A 1013 25.96 39.43 25.47
C GLU A 1013 24.94 38.59 24.69
N ARG A 1014 23.96 37.99 25.38
CA ARG A 1014 22.87 37.27 24.72
C ARG A 1014 22.15 38.20 23.75
N LYS A 1015 21.79 39.41 24.20
CA LYS A 1015 21.14 40.41 23.37
C LYS A 1015 21.97 40.78 22.14
N ARG A 1016 23.30 40.91 22.25
CA ARG A 1016 24.17 41.17 21.08
C ARG A 1016 24.16 40.00 20.08
N VAL A 1017 24.16 38.76 20.55
CA VAL A 1017 24.04 37.57 19.67
C VAL A 1017 22.69 37.53 18.97
N ASP A 1018 21.61 37.83 19.70
CA ASP A 1018 20.24 37.86 19.16
C ASP A 1018 20.10 38.90 18.06
N LEU A 1019 20.65 40.09 18.31
CA LEU A 1019 20.69 41.19 17.35
C LEU A 1019 21.55 40.83 16.13
N ALA A 1020 22.71 40.19 16.34
CA ALA A 1020 23.57 39.76 15.24
C ALA A 1020 22.87 38.77 14.31
N LEU A 1021 22.17 37.79 14.89
CA LEU A 1021 21.39 36.81 14.15
C LEU A 1021 20.24 37.45 13.39
N PHE A 1022 19.51 38.37 14.01
CA PHE A 1022 18.45 39.10 13.33
C PHE A 1022 18.99 39.90 12.15
N PHE A 1023 20.08 40.65 12.32
CA PHE A 1023 20.66 41.43 11.24
C PHE A 1023 21.18 40.55 10.09
N ALA A 1024 21.78 39.41 10.40
CA ALA A 1024 22.22 38.44 9.40
C ALA A 1024 21.02 37.86 8.61
N LEU A 1025 19.95 37.48 9.32
CA LEU A 1025 18.71 36.99 8.71
C LEU A 1025 18.03 38.05 7.84
N LEU A 1026 17.96 39.30 8.30
CA LEU A 1026 17.41 40.43 7.55
C LEU A 1026 18.21 40.69 6.26
N GLN A 1027 19.53 40.69 6.32
CA GLN A 1027 20.37 40.87 5.13
C GLN A 1027 20.16 39.75 4.11
N LEU A 1028 20.12 38.51 4.58
CA LEU A 1028 19.90 37.34 3.74
C LEU A 1028 18.48 37.32 3.14
N ALA A 1029 17.46 37.60 3.96
CA ALA A 1029 16.06 37.70 3.53
C ALA A 1029 15.89 38.80 2.48
N ARG A 1030 16.50 39.98 2.66
CA ARG A 1030 16.42 41.06 1.66
C ARG A 1030 17.03 40.65 0.31
N ALA A 1031 18.13 39.90 0.32
CA ALA A 1031 18.78 39.47 -0.91
C ALA A 1031 17.97 38.42 -1.68
N LYS A 1032 17.26 37.53 -0.95
CA LYS A 1032 16.69 36.29 -1.50
C LYS A 1032 15.15 36.30 -1.53
N SER A 1033 14.48 37.16 -0.78
CA SER A 1033 13.01 37.29 -0.73
C SER A 1033 12.44 38.06 -1.91
N ALA A 1034 11.18 37.77 -2.25
CA ALA A 1034 10.38 38.53 -3.21
C ALA A 1034 10.00 39.92 -2.68
N HIS A 1035 9.96 40.11 -1.36
CA HIS A 1035 9.71 41.40 -0.72
C HIS A 1035 11.02 42.11 -0.37
N ARG A 1036 11.27 43.27 -0.99
CA ARG A 1036 12.45 44.10 -0.70
C ARG A 1036 12.07 45.37 0.04
N ALA A 1037 11.95 45.26 1.36
CA ALA A 1037 11.79 46.42 2.24
C ALA A 1037 13.08 47.27 2.21
N HIS A 1038 12.94 48.53 1.83
CA HIS A 1038 14.00 49.54 1.94
C HIS A 1038 13.98 50.26 3.28
N TYR A 1039 13.27 49.72 4.26
CA TYR A 1039 13.18 50.27 5.60
C TYR A 1039 13.25 49.17 6.65
N VAL A 1040 13.72 49.51 7.85
CA VAL A 1040 13.75 48.61 9.03
C VAL A 1040 13.14 49.36 10.20
N LEU A 1041 12.29 48.65 10.94
CA LEU A 1041 11.61 49.18 12.11
C LEU A 1041 12.21 48.50 13.34
N VAL A 1042 12.68 49.28 14.30
CA VAL A 1042 13.34 48.79 15.51
C VAL A 1042 12.58 49.33 16.72
N ASP A 1043 11.99 48.44 17.52
CA ASP A 1043 11.14 48.80 18.66
C ASP A 1043 11.74 48.31 19.98
N GLU A 1044 12.23 49.26 20.79
CA GLU A 1044 12.69 49.07 22.17
C GLU A 1044 13.77 47.97 22.37
N VAL A 1045 14.65 47.77 21.39
CA VAL A 1045 15.61 46.65 21.43
C VAL A 1045 16.90 46.92 22.22
N PHE A 1046 17.10 48.14 22.72
CA PHE A 1046 18.31 48.52 23.45
C PHE A 1046 18.27 48.14 24.93
N ASP A 1047 17.13 47.66 25.42
CA ASP A 1047 16.97 47.24 26.80
C ASP A 1047 17.90 46.07 27.14
N ASN A 1048 18.61 46.19 28.26
CA ASN A 1048 19.68 45.28 28.73
C ASN A 1048 21.03 45.36 27.98
N LEU A 1049 21.22 46.32 27.07
CA LEU A 1049 22.53 46.67 26.54
C LEU A 1049 23.17 47.80 27.35
N ASP A 1050 24.47 47.66 27.64
CA ASP A 1050 25.31 48.73 28.17
C ASP A 1050 25.56 49.82 27.11
N ASN A 1051 26.05 51.00 27.54
CA ASN A 1051 26.29 52.13 26.63
C ASN A 1051 27.20 51.76 25.46
N ALA A 1052 28.20 50.90 25.68
CA ALA A 1052 29.08 50.40 24.62
C ALA A 1052 28.32 49.51 23.62
N GLY A 1053 27.47 48.60 24.11
CA GLY A 1053 26.61 47.77 23.26
C GLY A 1053 25.59 48.57 22.47
N GLN A 1054 24.95 49.56 23.09
CA GLN A 1054 24.02 50.47 22.41
C GLN A 1054 24.73 51.25 21.29
N ALA A 1055 25.93 51.76 21.56
CA ALA A 1055 26.75 52.42 20.55
C ALA A 1055 27.15 51.50 19.39
N ALA A 1056 27.50 50.24 19.67
CA ALA A 1056 27.88 49.29 18.63
C ALA A 1056 26.71 48.93 17.70
N VAL A 1057 25.51 48.73 18.27
CA VAL A 1057 24.29 48.50 17.49
C VAL A 1057 23.96 49.72 16.64
N MET A 1058 24.08 50.93 17.17
CA MET A 1058 23.84 52.16 16.41
C MET A 1058 24.81 52.33 15.25
N ARG A 1059 26.11 52.04 15.44
CA ARG A 1059 27.09 52.03 14.34
C ARG A 1059 26.70 51.03 13.25
N TRP A 1060 26.31 49.81 13.63
CA TRP A 1060 25.86 48.80 12.68
C TRP A 1060 24.60 49.23 11.92
N LEU A 1061 23.61 49.82 12.61
CA LEU A 1061 22.41 50.38 11.97
C LEU A 1061 22.76 51.54 11.03
N GLY A 1062 23.74 52.37 11.38
CA GLY A 1062 24.30 53.39 10.50
C GLY A 1062 24.89 52.81 9.22
N VAL A 1063 25.74 51.78 9.33
CA VAL A 1063 26.29 51.04 8.18
C VAL A 1063 25.17 50.43 7.34
N MET A 1064 24.20 49.77 7.97
CA MET A 1064 23.04 49.19 7.29
C MET A 1064 22.23 50.26 6.55
N SER A 1065 22.07 51.47 7.11
CA SER A 1065 21.33 52.55 6.46
C SER A 1065 22.02 53.12 5.21
N GLN A 1066 23.31 52.84 5.04
CA GLN A 1066 24.09 53.28 3.87
C GLN A 1066 24.25 52.16 2.83
N THR A 1067 24.30 50.91 3.28
CA THR A 1067 24.64 49.74 2.46
C THR A 1067 23.44 48.85 2.13
N VAL A 1068 22.45 48.78 3.02
CA VAL A 1068 21.36 47.80 2.96
C VAL A 1068 19.99 48.46 2.88
N VAL A 1069 19.61 49.39 3.73
CA VAL A 1069 18.24 49.95 3.74
C VAL A 1069 18.26 51.47 3.68
N GLY A 1070 17.27 52.08 3.04
CA GLY A 1070 17.18 53.53 2.93
C GLY A 1070 16.76 54.21 4.23
N TRP A 1071 15.94 53.54 5.06
CA TRP A 1071 15.44 54.10 6.33
C TRP A 1071 15.56 53.11 7.47
N VAL A 1072 16.10 53.55 8.59
CA VAL A 1072 16.09 52.78 9.85
C VAL A 1072 15.38 53.63 10.88
N ILE A 1073 14.19 53.20 11.32
CA ILE A 1073 13.39 53.91 12.32
C ILE A 1073 13.49 53.16 13.64
N VAL A 1074 13.94 53.85 14.67
CA VAL A 1074 14.28 53.28 15.96
C VAL A 1074 13.48 53.94 17.07
N ILE A 1075 12.59 53.18 17.72
CA ILE A 1075 11.92 53.59 18.95
C ILE A 1075 12.84 53.27 20.12
N THR A 1076 13.17 54.29 20.91
CA THR A 1076 14.03 54.12 22.09
C THR A 1076 13.69 55.10 23.21
N HIS A 1077 13.88 54.65 24.44
CA HIS A 1077 13.83 55.43 25.66
C HIS A 1077 15.22 55.77 26.22
N SER A 1078 16.29 55.34 25.54
CA SER A 1078 17.66 55.52 26.03
C SER A 1078 18.09 56.98 26.00
N GLN A 1079 18.27 57.57 27.19
CA GLN A 1079 18.81 58.92 27.31
C GLN A 1079 20.24 59.03 26.76
N PHE A 1080 21.01 57.94 26.81
CA PHE A 1080 22.36 57.91 26.24
C PHE A 1080 22.34 58.12 24.71
N LEU A 1081 21.41 57.46 24.00
CA LEU A 1081 21.26 57.63 22.56
C LEU A 1081 20.70 58.99 22.19
N ILE A 1082 19.77 59.51 23.01
CA ILE A 1082 19.21 60.86 22.82
C ILE A 1082 20.30 61.94 22.99
N GLN A 1083 21.22 61.79 23.96
CA GLN A 1083 22.27 62.79 24.21
C GLN A 1083 23.43 62.76 23.20
N ARG A 1084 23.64 61.63 22.50
CA ARG A 1084 24.62 61.52 21.40
C ARG A 1084 24.17 62.17 20.09
N GLU A 1085 23.07 62.95 20.11
CA GLU A 1085 22.47 63.74 19.02
C GLU A 1085 23.47 64.53 18.14
N VAL A 1086 24.68 64.79 18.64
CA VAL A 1086 25.59 65.81 18.12
C VAL A 1086 26.75 65.25 17.25
N GLU A 1087 26.99 63.93 17.23
CA GLU A 1087 28.19 63.36 16.57
C GLU A 1087 27.90 62.57 15.28
N GLU A 1088 26.68 62.09 15.04
CA GLU A 1088 26.30 61.26 13.89
C GLU A 1088 25.04 61.83 13.21
N LYS A 1089 24.90 61.72 11.88
CA LYS A 1089 23.76 62.23 11.08
C LYS A 1089 22.44 61.50 11.39
N VAL A 1090 21.93 61.62 12.61
CA VAL A 1090 20.74 60.95 13.12
C VAL A 1090 19.61 61.97 13.30
N VAL A 1091 18.43 61.67 12.76
CA VAL A 1091 17.25 62.53 12.96
C VAL A 1091 16.48 62.09 14.19
N VAL A 1092 16.16 63.01 15.09
CA VAL A 1092 15.33 62.72 16.26
C VAL A 1092 13.93 63.28 16.06
N VAL A 1093 12.95 62.38 16.05
CA VAL A 1093 11.52 62.68 16.03
C VAL A 1093 10.98 62.53 17.45
N ARG A 1094 10.44 63.60 18.02
CA ARG A 1094 9.84 63.60 19.37
C ARG A 1094 8.33 63.42 19.26
N ALA A 1095 7.80 62.35 19.84
CA ALA A 1095 6.37 62.09 19.97
C ALA A 1095 5.85 62.59 21.32
N GLN A 1096 4.83 63.44 21.29
CA GLN A 1096 4.18 64.01 22.47
C GLN A 1096 2.67 63.84 22.39
N MET A 1097 2.00 63.78 23.55
CA MET A 1097 0.55 63.81 23.59
C MET A 1097 0.07 65.27 23.61
N GLY A 1098 -0.53 65.73 22.53
CA GLY A 1098 -1.10 67.06 22.36
C GLY A 1098 -2.63 67.10 22.48
N GLY A 1099 -3.22 68.23 22.10
CA GLY A 1099 -4.67 68.47 22.18
C GLY A 1099 -5.50 67.63 21.21
N GLU A 1100 -4.87 67.13 20.14
CA GLU A 1100 -5.45 66.27 19.10
C GLU A 1100 -4.83 64.85 19.13
N GLY A 1101 -4.43 64.37 20.31
CA GLY A 1101 -3.76 63.07 20.45
C GLY A 1101 -2.26 63.12 20.14
N THR A 1102 -1.72 62.12 19.44
CA THR A 1102 -0.29 62.01 19.15
C THR A 1102 0.20 63.09 18.18
N GLU A 1103 1.17 63.89 18.61
CA GLU A 1103 1.86 64.90 17.80
C GLU A 1103 3.35 64.56 17.66
N LEU A 1104 3.91 64.74 16.45
CA LEU A 1104 5.31 64.44 16.13
C LEU A 1104 6.07 65.73 15.83
N PHE A 1105 7.29 65.86 16.35
CA PHE A 1105 8.14 67.04 16.17
C PHE A 1105 9.55 66.67 15.75
N VAL A 1106 10.16 67.45 14.86
CA VAL A 1106 11.60 67.42 14.54
C VAL A 1106 12.16 68.79 14.91
N GLY A 1107 13.03 68.83 15.91
CA GLY A 1107 13.37 70.09 16.57
C GLY A 1107 12.11 70.75 17.16
N ASP A 1108 11.84 72.00 16.77
CA ASP A 1108 10.65 72.76 17.17
C ASP A 1108 9.52 72.72 16.12
N GLU A 1109 9.72 72.05 14.98
CA GLU A 1109 8.73 71.99 13.90
C GLU A 1109 7.83 70.75 14.04
N ARG A 1110 6.51 70.95 13.93
CA ARG A 1110 5.53 69.86 13.96
C ARG A 1110 5.48 69.15 12.61
N MET A 1111 5.69 67.83 12.61
CA MET A 1111 5.59 66.97 11.42
C MET A 1111 4.14 66.66 11.05
N GLY A 1112 3.89 66.59 9.75
CA GLY A 1112 2.74 65.92 9.17
C GLY A 1112 1.37 66.58 9.34
N LYS A 1113 1.34 67.86 9.73
CA LYS A 1113 0.19 68.75 9.47
C LYS A 1113 0.44 69.55 8.20
N GLU A 1114 -0.54 69.57 7.30
CA GLU A 1114 -0.64 70.53 6.19
C GLU A 1114 -1.22 71.87 6.67
#